data_AF-A0A2E7AQQ9-F1
#
_entry.id   AF-A0A2E7AQQ9-F1
#
_cell.length_a   1.000
_cell.length_b   1.000
_cell.length_c   1.000
_cell.angle_alpha   90.00
_cell.angle_beta   90.00
_cell.angle_gamma   90.00
#
_symmetry.space_group_name_H-M   'P 1'
#
loop_
_entity.id
_entity.type
_entity.pdbx_description
1 polymer ?
#
loop_
_entity_poly.entity_id
_entity_poly.type
_entity_poly.pdbx_seq_one_letter_code
_entity_poly.pdbx_strand_id
1 'polypeptide(L)'
;MGLSAATNSYALVLLFVFLAVVPAEAQQVNERMRSTFAQAEMLYRTAEPDQAIQPLTVVIEALLSSATSGDIDDEGQALLVRSLAYRADALIFAGERDVAEADLEQLLTLYPRVSIEGFRLSDAGANRFQRAEARLVGTLTFSATPLSARIFVDGEQLPEGITSYDLLAGTHLIEASLPGFTRQVQEVEIRADRAIEAEIALERISAVVRLMTRPVGATVLIDGKVVGETFGMPPRDWVPTGDAARYPRGEFSSVMEVEGLMPGRHEVEVILDGYRTFSAPLTIPDLADYQVGSIIMTANLGLVLLRGLAPDSEVWVDGRRTQPEAPLSSGNQGTLNSSSYRLSLEPGEYRITVSQADAGVFEEMVTVADRRSIALTVRLRPGLTFLGVVGSDRLGAETLENTLRGAFTESDYWAFLDRTDDAEGILQRTGATGDRLRAAVEGGTNSPSSLDWQRLQTTVSRELPGSIFVLGVLDDDELAAGADLWIWPSAPGPAVAERVQISLADRDMFEALATSLSETMTFQRSWTGMDLIASGIAMSPVVATVVPNGPAAAAGVRAGDQLITVAGNKVATVEGAANWFATFPPSSMVALGMVGPTGERTVELRMGATPTVVNPLEADRFYSVVWAMSAAAAGRRDVAVPSWLVELNQVAVFLHVSDWEAAVRKLTNLRAPEVSGVGYGLAQYWLGLALSEIGDLDGARAAFERSLGQPGARYLTNDGLFLAPMVRARLVALASTNNR
;
A
#
# COMPACT_ATOMS: atom_id res chain seq x y z
N MET A 1 24.99 -27.18 -22.19
CA MET A 1 23.90 -27.38 -23.16
C MET A 1 22.58 -27.26 -22.41
N GLY A 2 21.76 -26.26 -22.78
CA GLY A 2 20.32 -26.21 -22.49
C GLY A 2 19.86 -25.76 -21.09
N LEU A 3 20.01 -24.46 -20.78
CA LEU A 3 19.18 -23.76 -19.80
C LEU A 3 17.91 -23.25 -20.51
N SER A 4 16.72 -23.46 -19.95
CA SER A 4 15.51 -22.67 -20.30
C SER A 4 14.96 -22.01 -19.04
N ALA A 5 15.33 -20.75 -18.85
CA ALA A 5 14.70 -19.84 -17.92
C ALA A 5 13.45 -19.25 -18.59
N ALA A 6 12.29 -19.40 -17.95
CA ALA A 6 11.07 -18.70 -18.32
C ALA A 6 11.07 -17.36 -17.58
N THR A 7 11.37 -16.29 -18.29
CA THR A 7 11.30 -14.92 -17.78
C THR A 7 9.89 -14.38 -18.00
N ASN A 8 9.15 -14.15 -16.91
CA ASN A 8 7.94 -13.34 -16.92
C ASN A 8 8.32 -11.89 -17.21
N SER A 9 7.83 -11.34 -18.33
CA SER A 9 7.86 -9.90 -18.61
C SER A 9 6.44 -9.37 -18.58
N TYR A 10 6.20 -8.45 -17.64
CA TYR A 10 5.00 -7.62 -17.54
C TYR A 10 4.76 -6.88 -18.86
N ALA A 11 3.71 -7.24 -19.59
CA ALA A 11 3.21 -6.44 -20.70
C ALA A 11 2.23 -5.40 -20.14
N LEU A 12 2.71 -4.16 -20.06
CA LEU A 12 1.92 -2.96 -19.82
C LEU A 12 0.84 -2.87 -20.93
N VAL A 13 -0.43 -3.11 -20.61
CA VAL A 13 -1.54 -2.85 -21.54
C VAL A 13 -1.75 -1.34 -21.61
N LEU A 14 -0.97 -0.69 -22.46
CA LEU A 14 -1.26 0.65 -22.95
C LEU A 14 -2.56 0.57 -23.75
N LEU A 15 -3.60 1.20 -23.22
CA LEU A 15 -4.84 1.47 -23.91
C LEU A 15 -4.53 2.36 -25.13
N PHE A 16 -4.22 1.74 -26.27
CA PHE A 16 -4.20 2.43 -27.55
C PHE A 16 -5.64 2.73 -27.91
N VAL A 17 -6.05 3.99 -27.71
CA VAL A 17 -7.06 4.59 -28.58
C VAL A 17 -6.49 4.46 -29.99
N PHE A 18 -6.99 3.50 -30.77
CA PHE A 18 -6.78 3.48 -32.22
C PHE A 18 -7.48 4.72 -32.79
N LEU A 19 -6.81 5.88 -32.73
CA LEU A 19 -6.92 6.78 -33.87
C LEU A 19 -6.30 6.00 -35.01
N ALA A 20 -7.10 5.65 -36.02
CA ALA A 20 -6.58 5.11 -37.27
C ALA A 20 -5.57 6.11 -37.84
N VAL A 21 -4.28 5.88 -37.58
CA VAL A 21 -3.20 6.62 -38.22
C VAL A 21 -3.14 6.08 -39.64
N VAL A 22 -3.73 6.83 -40.57
CA VAL A 22 -3.55 6.59 -42.01
C VAL A 22 -2.04 6.60 -42.28
N PRO A 23 -1.47 5.56 -42.92
CA PRO A 23 -0.03 5.48 -43.14
C PRO A 23 0.44 6.69 -43.97
N ALA A 24 1.58 7.28 -43.61
CA ALA A 24 2.10 8.51 -44.21
C ALA A 24 2.22 8.46 -45.74
N GLU A 25 2.44 7.27 -46.31
CA GLU A 25 2.47 7.04 -47.76
C GLU A 25 1.08 7.20 -48.41
N ALA A 26 0.01 6.69 -47.78
CA ALA A 26 -1.36 6.86 -48.27
C ALA A 26 -1.80 8.33 -48.19
N GLN A 27 -1.40 9.03 -47.13
CA GLN A 27 -1.67 10.46 -46.95
C GLN A 27 -0.98 11.31 -48.03
N GLN A 28 0.25 10.95 -48.41
CA GLN A 28 1.03 11.64 -49.45
C GLN A 28 0.50 11.37 -50.87
N VAL A 29 -0.04 10.17 -51.13
CA VAL A 29 -0.73 9.84 -52.38
C VAL A 29 -2.01 10.65 -52.51
N ASN A 30 -2.82 10.74 -51.45
CA ASN A 30 -4.08 11.48 -51.45
C ASN A 30 -3.87 12.99 -51.65
N GLU A 31 -2.85 13.61 -51.06
CA GLU A 31 -2.50 15.02 -51.31
C GLU A 31 -2.12 15.29 -52.78
N ARG A 32 -1.33 14.40 -53.38
CA ARG A 32 -0.95 14.51 -54.80
C ARG A 32 -2.16 14.33 -55.72
N MET A 33 -3.04 13.38 -55.41
CA MET A 33 -4.26 13.17 -56.20
C MET A 33 -5.22 14.34 -56.06
N ARG A 34 -5.33 14.93 -54.86
CA ARG A 34 -6.12 16.14 -54.62
C ARG A 34 -5.63 17.34 -55.43
N SER A 35 -4.31 17.57 -55.49
CA SER A 35 -3.77 18.67 -56.30
C SER A 35 -3.96 18.44 -57.79
N THR A 36 -3.77 17.19 -58.24
CA THR A 36 -3.95 16.80 -59.65
C THR A 36 -5.41 16.94 -60.08
N PHE A 37 -6.33 16.49 -59.23
CA PHE A 37 -7.76 16.65 -59.45
C PHE A 37 -8.18 18.13 -59.46
N ALA A 38 -7.69 18.96 -58.54
CA ALA A 38 -8.02 20.38 -58.50
C ALA A 38 -7.58 21.11 -59.79
N GLN A 39 -6.39 20.76 -60.32
CA GLN A 39 -5.94 21.25 -61.62
C GLN A 39 -6.86 20.78 -62.76
N ALA A 40 -7.24 19.50 -62.75
CA ALA A 40 -8.11 18.91 -63.74
C ALA A 40 -9.51 19.56 -63.75
N GLU A 41 -10.08 19.78 -62.57
CA GLU A 41 -11.38 20.43 -62.38
C GLU A 41 -11.34 21.89 -62.87
N MET A 42 -10.23 22.60 -62.66
CA MET A 42 -10.04 23.95 -63.23
C MET A 42 -10.04 23.92 -64.77
N LEU A 43 -9.28 23.01 -65.38
CA LEU A 43 -9.23 22.85 -66.84
C LEU A 43 -10.61 22.49 -67.41
N TYR A 44 -11.29 21.54 -66.79
CA TYR A 44 -12.64 21.11 -67.18
C TYR A 44 -13.67 22.26 -67.15
N ARG A 45 -13.54 23.17 -66.17
CA ARG A 45 -14.42 24.33 -66.02
C ARG A 45 -14.10 25.48 -67.00
N THR A 46 -12.94 25.46 -67.65
CA THR A 46 -12.59 26.41 -68.73
C THR A 46 -13.09 25.90 -70.08
N ALA A 47 -13.09 26.74 -71.13
CA ALA A 47 -13.65 26.40 -72.44
C ALA A 47 -12.90 25.30 -73.24
N GLU A 48 -12.05 24.51 -72.58
CA GLU A 48 -11.20 23.46 -73.16
C GLU A 48 -11.29 22.16 -72.32
N PRO A 49 -12.48 21.54 -72.18
CA PRO A 49 -12.71 20.39 -71.32
C PRO A 49 -11.83 19.17 -71.66
N ASP A 50 -11.43 19.02 -72.92
CA ASP A 50 -10.58 17.93 -73.40
C ASP A 50 -9.21 17.89 -72.68
N GLN A 51 -8.70 19.05 -72.22
CA GLN A 51 -7.42 19.11 -71.51
C GLN A 51 -7.48 18.52 -70.09
N ALA A 52 -8.68 18.36 -69.53
CA ALA A 52 -8.86 17.72 -68.23
C ALA A 52 -8.73 16.20 -68.28
N ILE A 53 -8.84 15.57 -69.46
CA ILE A 53 -8.88 14.11 -69.62
C ILE A 53 -7.62 13.45 -69.04
N GLN A 54 -6.43 13.98 -69.37
CA GLN A 54 -5.16 13.38 -68.93
C GLN A 54 -4.94 13.50 -67.41
N PRO A 55 -5.10 14.69 -66.78
CA PRO A 55 -5.01 14.79 -65.32
C PRO A 55 -6.07 13.94 -64.57
N LEU A 56 -7.30 13.86 -65.07
CA LEU A 56 -8.34 13.00 -64.48
C LEU A 56 -7.97 11.51 -64.60
N THR A 57 -7.35 11.10 -65.70
CA THR A 57 -6.87 9.73 -65.90
C THR A 57 -5.85 9.33 -64.85
N VAL A 58 -4.90 10.22 -64.52
CA VAL A 58 -3.91 9.98 -63.47
C VAL A 58 -4.56 9.75 -62.11
N VAL A 59 -5.61 10.51 -61.78
CA VAL A 59 -6.34 10.36 -60.52
C VAL A 59 -7.11 9.03 -60.48
N ILE A 60 -7.77 8.67 -61.58
CA ILE A 60 -8.53 7.43 -61.69
C ILE A 60 -7.61 6.22 -61.56
N GLU A 61 -6.53 6.15 -62.32
CA GLU A 61 -5.59 5.01 -62.30
C GLU A 61 -4.95 4.81 -60.91
N ALA A 62 -4.65 5.92 -60.21
CA ALA A 62 -4.06 5.85 -58.88
C ALA A 62 -5.02 5.32 -57.81
N LEU A 63 -6.32 5.60 -57.92
CA LEU A 63 -7.31 5.29 -56.89
C LEU A 63 -8.14 4.03 -57.20
N LEU A 64 -8.20 3.61 -58.47
CA LEU A 64 -9.05 2.51 -58.92
C LEU A 64 -8.69 1.16 -58.28
N SER A 65 -7.39 0.87 -58.09
CA SER A 65 -6.95 -0.38 -57.47
C SER A 65 -7.44 -0.48 -56.01
N SER A 66 -7.32 0.60 -55.24
CA SER A 66 -7.76 0.65 -53.85
C SER A 66 -9.29 0.62 -53.72
N ALA A 67 -10.00 1.25 -54.65
CA ALA A 67 -11.46 1.17 -54.70
C ALA A 67 -11.94 -0.26 -55.00
N THR A 68 -11.26 -0.97 -55.89
CA THR A 68 -11.62 -2.35 -56.25
C THR A 68 -11.32 -3.34 -55.12
N SER A 69 -10.32 -3.07 -54.27
CA SER A 69 -10.02 -3.90 -53.10
C SER A 69 -10.84 -3.54 -51.85
N GLY A 70 -11.61 -2.45 -51.88
CA GLY A 70 -12.36 -1.95 -50.72
C GLY A 70 -11.53 -1.19 -49.68
N ASP A 71 -10.27 -0.86 -50.00
CA ASP A 71 -9.32 -0.19 -49.08
C ASP A 71 -9.20 1.32 -49.34
N ILE A 72 -10.19 1.92 -49.99
CA ILE A 72 -10.21 3.36 -50.29
C ILE A 72 -10.83 4.13 -49.12
N ASP A 73 -10.24 5.27 -48.75
CA ASP A 73 -10.78 6.17 -47.74
C ASP A 73 -11.85 7.12 -48.33
N ASP A 74 -12.63 7.77 -47.47
CA ASP A 74 -13.75 8.65 -47.87
C ASP A 74 -13.30 9.76 -48.84
N GLU A 75 -12.11 10.33 -48.64
CA GLU A 75 -11.55 11.38 -49.50
C GLU A 75 -11.13 10.81 -50.87
N GLY A 76 -10.43 9.68 -50.90
CA GLY A 76 -10.07 8.97 -52.12
C GLY A 76 -11.30 8.55 -52.93
N GLN A 77 -12.33 8.03 -52.26
CA GLN A 77 -13.60 7.66 -52.90
C GLN A 77 -14.25 8.88 -53.55
N ALA A 78 -14.35 10.00 -52.84
CA ALA A 78 -14.93 11.24 -53.38
C ALA A 78 -14.14 11.77 -54.59
N LEU A 79 -12.81 11.67 -54.57
CA LEU A 79 -11.95 12.06 -55.69
C LEU A 79 -12.14 11.13 -56.90
N LEU A 80 -12.18 9.81 -56.71
CA LEU A 80 -12.37 8.85 -57.79
C LEU A 80 -13.75 9.02 -58.45
N VAL A 81 -14.81 9.14 -57.64
CA VAL A 81 -16.18 9.36 -58.11
C VAL A 81 -16.27 10.60 -59.01
N ARG A 82 -15.76 11.74 -58.52
CA ARG A 82 -15.79 13.00 -59.29
C ARG A 82 -14.90 12.92 -60.52
N SER A 83 -13.78 12.20 -60.44
CA SER A 83 -12.86 12.07 -61.58
C SER A 83 -13.46 11.27 -62.72
N LEU A 84 -14.08 10.12 -62.43
CA LEU A 84 -14.80 9.32 -63.41
C LEU A 84 -15.94 10.12 -64.05
N ALA A 85 -16.74 10.83 -63.25
CA ALA A 85 -17.85 11.64 -63.75
C ALA A 85 -17.38 12.80 -64.66
N TYR A 86 -16.35 13.55 -64.26
CA TYR A 86 -15.82 14.66 -65.07
C TYR A 86 -15.05 14.18 -66.30
N ARG A 87 -14.37 13.02 -66.23
CA ARG A 87 -13.63 12.49 -67.38
C ARG A 87 -14.59 11.98 -68.43
N ALA A 88 -15.65 11.28 -68.01
CA ALA A 88 -16.73 10.89 -68.90
C ALA A 88 -17.32 12.10 -69.62
N ASP A 89 -17.60 13.20 -68.91
CA ASP A 89 -18.16 14.40 -69.55
C ASP A 89 -17.18 15.10 -70.49
N ALA A 90 -15.89 15.21 -70.11
CA ALA A 90 -14.84 15.73 -70.98
C ALA A 90 -14.65 14.88 -72.25
N LEU A 91 -14.67 13.56 -72.13
CA LEU A 91 -14.56 12.64 -73.27
C LEU A 91 -15.74 12.77 -74.25
N ILE A 92 -16.93 13.15 -73.77
CA ILE A 92 -18.07 13.45 -74.64
C ILE A 92 -17.79 14.67 -75.52
N PHE A 93 -17.16 15.72 -74.98
CA PHE A 93 -16.75 16.90 -75.76
C PHE A 93 -15.68 16.57 -76.80
N ALA A 94 -14.73 15.70 -76.45
CA ALA A 94 -13.69 15.20 -77.36
C ALA A 94 -14.22 14.24 -78.44
N GLY A 95 -15.47 13.79 -78.34
CA GLY A 95 -16.09 12.84 -79.27
C GLY A 95 -15.81 11.35 -78.95
N GLU A 96 -15.11 11.06 -77.87
CA GLU A 96 -14.70 9.71 -77.40
C GLU A 96 -15.82 9.04 -76.59
N ARG A 97 -16.97 8.83 -77.24
CA ARG A 97 -18.23 8.45 -76.55
C ARG A 97 -18.20 7.06 -75.91
N ASP A 98 -17.49 6.11 -76.49
CA ASP A 98 -17.45 4.74 -75.97
C ASP A 98 -16.61 4.67 -74.68
N VAL A 99 -15.52 5.46 -74.61
CA VAL A 99 -14.68 5.59 -73.41
C VAL A 99 -15.44 6.33 -72.30
N ALA A 100 -16.21 7.36 -72.66
CA ALA A 100 -17.08 8.05 -71.70
C ALA A 100 -18.13 7.12 -71.09
N GLU A 101 -18.72 6.22 -71.89
CA GLU A 101 -19.68 5.25 -71.37
C GLU A 101 -19.00 4.27 -70.40
N ALA A 102 -17.82 3.76 -70.74
CA ALA A 102 -17.06 2.87 -69.86
C ALA A 102 -16.72 3.51 -68.49
N ASP A 103 -16.40 4.80 -68.46
CA ASP A 103 -16.16 5.54 -67.21
C ASP A 103 -17.43 5.60 -66.32
N LEU A 104 -18.59 5.82 -66.93
CA LEU A 104 -19.87 5.86 -66.21
C LEU A 104 -20.28 4.46 -65.73
N GLU A 105 -20.03 3.42 -66.52
CA GLU A 105 -20.24 2.04 -66.10
C GLU A 105 -19.33 1.66 -64.94
N GLN A 106 -18.05 2.02 -64.99
CA GLN A 106 -17.09 1.80 -63.91
C GLN A 106 -17.49 2.54 -62.63
N LEU A 107 -17.94 3.78 -62.76
CA LEU A 107 -18.46 4.58 -61.65
C LEU A 107 -19.63 3.88 -60.95
N LEU A 108 -20.64 3.46 -61.71
CA LEU A 108 -21.84 2.80 -61.18
C LEU A 108 -21.56 1.39 -60.68
N THR A 109 -20.59 0.68 -61.26
CA THR A 109 -20.15 -0.65 -60.78
C THR A 109 -19.52 -0.56 -59.39
N LEU A 110 -18.69 0.45 -59.16
CA LEU A 110 -18.04 0.65 -57.86
C LEU A 110 -18.99 1.29 -56.85
N TYR A 111 -19.85 2.20 -57.30
CA TYR A 111 -20.72 3.00 -56.43
C TYR A 111 -22.14 3.10 -57.01
N PRO A 112 -22.96 2.03 -56.90
CA PRO A 112 -24.31 1.99 -57.49
C PRO A 112 -25.29 3.04 -56.93
N ARG A 113 -24.98 3.58 -55.74
CA ARG A 113 -25.77 4.59 -55.00
C ARG A 113 -25.23 6.01 -55.15
N VAL A 114 -24.31 6.24 -56.09
CA VAL A 114 -23.66 7.54 -56.25
C VAL A 114 -24.67 8.58 -56.74
N SER A 115 -24.76 9.70 -56.01
CA SER A 115 -25.47 10.88 -56.51
C SER A 115 -24.48 11.79 -57.23
N ILE A 116 -24.81 12.16 -58.47
CA ILE A 116 -24.11 13.22 -59.22
C ILE A 116 -24.68 14.61 -58.94
N GLU A 117 -25.63 14.73 -58.00
CA GLU A 117 -26.19 16.03 -57.61
C GLU A 117 -25.09 16.94 -57.05
N GLY A 118 -25.00 18.15 -57.60
CA GLY A 118 -23.93 19.10 -57.29
C GLY A 118 -22.68 18.96 -58.17
N PHE A 119 -22.58 17.94 -59.03
CA PHE A 119 -21.55 17.88 -60.05
C PHE A 119 -21.94 18.82 -61.19
N ARG A 120 -20.97 19.59 -61.72
CA ARG A 120 -21.22 20.52 -62.82
C ARG A 120 -21.06 19.85 -64.18
N LEU A 121 -21.74 18.73 -64.40
CA LEU A 121 -21.73 18.01 -65.67
C LEU A 121 -22.51 18.77 -66.75
N SER A 122 -22.16 18.56 -68.01
CA SER A 122 -23.00 19.00 -69.13
C SER A 122 -24.33 18.23 -69.16
N ASP A 123 -25.34 18.78 -69.83
CA ASP A 123 -26.61 18.08 -70.07
C ASP A 123 -26.38 16.73 -70.77
N ALA A 124 -25.37 16.65 -71.65
CA ALA A 124 -25.04 15.43 -72.36
C ALA A 124 -24.44 14.35 -71.42
N GLY A 125 -23.59 14.75 -70.48
CA GLY A 125 -23.03 13.88 -69.45
C GLY A 125 -24.06 13.41 -68.44
N ALA A 126 -24.87 14.32 -67.90
CA ALA A 126 -25.94 14.00 -66.96
C ALA A 126 -26.96 13.02 -67.59
N ASN A 127 -27.39 13.28 -68.83
CA ASN A 127 -28.30 12.38 -69.55
C ASN A 127 -27.68 11.00 -69.84
N ARG A 128 -26.35 10.91 -69.99
CA ARG A 128 -25.66 9.62 -70.18
C ARG A 128 -25.51 8.86 -68.87
N PHE A 129 -25.14 9.55 -67.79
CA PHE A 129 -25.12 8.96 -66.46
C PHE A 129 -26.48 8.34 -66.13
N GLN A 130 -27.57 9.10 -66.32
CA GLN A 130 -28.92 8.62 -66.04
C GLN A 130 -29.33 7.40 -66.90
N ARG A 131 -28.83 7.31 -68.14
CA ARG A 131 -29.05 6.12 -68.99
C ARG A 131 -28.21 4.93 -68.56
N ALA A 132 -26.97 5.15 -68.12
CA ALA A 132 -26.11 4.09 -67.59
C ALA A 132 -26.67 3.56 -66.26
N GLU A 133 -27.16 4.45 -65.39
CA GLU A 133 -27.84 4.13 -64.14
C GLU A 133 -29.09 3.27 -64.40
N ALA A 134 -29.98 3.71 -65.31
CA ALA A 134 -31.14 2.92 -65.72
C ALA A 134 -30.80 1.57 -66.38
N ARG A 135 -29.57 1.36 -66.85
CA ARG A 135 -29.13 0.11 -67.47
C ARG A 135 -28.42 -0.83 -66.50
N LEU A 136 -27.81 -0.30 -65.45
CA LEU A 136 -26.94 -1.04 -64.54
C LEU A 136 -27.48 -1.16 -63.12
N VAL A 137 -28.34 -0.25 -62.68
CA VAL A 137 -28.81 -0.16 -61.30
C VAL A 137 -30.29 -0.45 -61.21
N GLY A 138 -30.69 -1.25 -60.23
CA GLY A 138 -32.07 -1.45 -59.81
C GLY A 138 -32.21 -1.17 -58.31
N THR A 139 -33.44 -1.04 -57.85
CA THR A 139 -33.73 -0.75 -56.44
C THR A 139 -34.27 -2.01 -55.77
N LEU A 140 -33.74 -2.36 -54.60
CA LEU A 140 -34.29 -3.38 -53.72
C LEU A 140 -35.10 -2.71 -52.62
N THR A 141 -36.38 -3.05 -52.48
CA THR A 141 -37.22 -2.60 -51.36
C THR A 141 -37.41 -3.73 -50.35
N PHE A 142 -37.31 -3.43 -49.06
CA PHE A 142 -37.39 -4.43 -47.99
C PHE A 142 -38.68 -4.30 -47.19
N SER A 143 -39.27 -5.45 -46.88
CA SER A 143 -40.20 -5.57 -45.76
C SER A 143 -39.74 -6.71 -44.85
N ALA A 144 -39.48 -6.40 -43.58
CA ALA A 144 -39.03 -7.39 -42.60
C ALA A 144 -40.05 -7.52 -41.47
N THR A 145 -40.40 -8.75 -41.12
CA THR A 145 -41.24 -9.08 -39.97
C THR A 145 -40.46 -10.00 -39.03
N PRO A 146 -40.05 -9.54 -37.83
CA PRO A 146 -40.24 -8.19 -37.26
C PRO A 146 -39.40 -7.07 -37.93
N LEU A 147 -39.86 -5.83 -37.82
CA LEU A 147 -39.19 -4.64 -38.40
C LEU A 147 -37.80 -4.36 -37.82
N SER A 148 -37.49 -4.89 -36.63
CA SER A 148 -36.19 -4.73 -35.96
C SER A 148 -35.12 -5.71 -36.46
N ALA A 149 -35.41 -6.52 -37.47
CA ALA A 149 -34.43 -7.43 -38.06
C ALA A 149 -33.23 -6.66 -38.62
N ARG A 150 -32.03 -7.14 -38.32
CA ARG A 150 -30.80 -6.64 -38.94
C ARG A 150 -30.68 -7.25 -40.33
N ILE A 151 -30.63 -6.39 -41.35
CA ILE A 151 -30.52 -6.79 -42.76
C ILE A 151 -29.07 -6.60 -43.23
N PHE A 152 -28.57 -7.58 -43.96
CA PHE A 152 -27.28 -7.58 -44.62
C PHE A 152 -27.50 -7.84 -46.11
N VAL A 153 -26.78 -7.13 -46.98
CA VAL A 153 -26.78 -7.36 -48.43
C VAL A 153 -25.35 -7.57 -48.89
N ASP A 154 -25.08 -8.72 -49.52
CA ASP A 154 -23.73 -9.16 -49.92
C ASP A 154 -22.69 -9.07 -48.79
N GLY A 155 -23.15 -9.24 -47.54
CA GLY A 155 -22.33 -9.12 -46.33
C GLY A 155 -22.23 -7.73 -45.71
N GLU A 156 -22.71 -6.66 -46.37
CA GLU A 156 -22.79 -5.31 -45.80
C GLU A 156 -24.02 -5.17 -44.90
N GLN A 157 -23.82 -4.82 -43.62
CA GLN A 157 -24.93 -4.53 -42.71
C GLN A 157 -25.59 -3.20 -43.05
N LEU A 158 -26.90 -3.23 -43.27
CA LEU A 158 -27.66 -2.02 -43.54
C LEU A 158 -28.08 -1.29 -42.24
N PRO A 159 -28.28 0.04 -42.31
CA PRO A 159 -28.89 0.78 -41.21
C PRO A 159 -30.26 0.24 -40.81
N GLU A 160 -30.57 0.27 -39.52
CA GLU A 160 -31.88 -0.16 -39.01
C GLU A 160 -33.00 0.71 -39.58
N GLY A 161 -34.09 0.09 -40.03
CA GLY A 161 -35.24 0.78 -40.60
C GLY A 161 -35.11 1.23 -42.06
N ILE A 162 -34.04 0.85 -42.77
CA ILE A 162 -33.93 1.08 -44.21
C ILE A 162 -35.06 0.34 -44.96
N THR A 163 -35.64 0.98 -45.97
CA THR A 163 -36.77 0.42 -46.75
C THR A 163 -36.47 0.25 -48.23
N SER A 164 -35.41 0.89 -48.74
CA SER A 164 -34.95 0.77 -50.12
C SER A 164 -33.43 0.88 -50.22
N TYR A 165 -32.83 0.18 -51.18
CA TYR A 165 -31.38 0.16 -51.38
C TYR A 165 -31.05 -0.14 -52.85
N ASP A 166 -30.28 0.74 -53.49
CA ASP A 166 -29.92 0.57 -54.90
C ASP A 166 -28.70 -0.34 -55.05
N LEU A 167 -28.80 -1.27 -56.01
CA LEU A 167 -27.85 -2.35 -56.27
C LEU A 167 -27.62 -2.47 -57.77
N LEU A 168 -26.50 -3.11 -58.13
CA LEU A 168 -26.30 -3.50 -59.52
C LEU A 168 -27.35 -4.51 -59.97
N ALA A 169 -27.64 -4.53 -61.27
CA ALA A 169 -28.41 -5.60 -61.86
C ALA A 169 -27.61 -6.89 -61.79
N GLY A 170 -28.21 -7.94 -61.22
CA GLY A 170 -27.49 -9.17 -60.89
C GLY A 170 -28.16 -9.94 -59.76
N THR A 171 -27.52 -11.02 -59.32
CA THR A 171 -27.98 -11.80 -58.16
C THR A 171 -27.26 -11.30 -56.91
N HIS A 172 -28.04 -10.95 -55.88
CA HIS A 172 -27.55 -10.45 -54.60
C HIS A 172 -28.02 -11.36 -53.47
N LEU A 173 -27.19 -11.51 -52.44
CA LEU A 173 -27.50 -12.29 -51.26
C LEU A 173 -28.00 -11.37 -50.14
N ILE A 174 -29.24 -11.58 -49.72
CA ILE A 174 -29.83 -10.87 -48.58
C ILE A 174 -29.83 -11.81 -47.39
N GLU A 175 -29.40 -11.31 -46.25
CA GLU A 175 -29.46 -12.01 -44.98
C GLU A 175 -30.17 -11.15 -43.94
N ALA A 176 -31.06 -11.77 -43.18
CA ALA A 176 -31.71 -11.13 -42.04
C ALA A 176 -31.50 -11.93 -40.77
N SER A 177 -31.21 -11.23 -39.67
CA SER A 177 -31.02 -11.82 -38.36
C SER A 177 -31.63 -10.98 -37.25
N LEU A 178 -32.13 -11.65 -36.23
CA LEU A 178 -32.65 -11.03 -35.01
C LEU A 178 -32.44 -12.02 -33.84
N PRO A 179 -31.94 -11.59 -32.67
CA PRO A 179 -31.76 -12.47 -31.51
C PRO A 179 -33.02 -13.27 -31.19
N GLY A 180 -32.87 -14.59 -30.99
CA GLY A 180 -33.98 -15.51 -30.74
C GLY A 180 -34.78 -15.95 -31.97
N PHE A 181 -34.43 -15.49 -33.17
CA PHE A 181 -35.05 -15.87 -34.44
C PHE A 181 -34.11 -16.69 -35.33
N THR A 182 -34.68 -17.47 -36.25
CA THR A 182 -33.93 -18.16 -37.30
C THR A 182 -33.35 -17.16 -38.27
N ARG A 183 -32.03 -17.21 -38.50
CA ARG A 183 -31.36 -16.45 -39.57
C ARG A 183 -31.94 -16.85 -40.93
N GLN A 184 -32.39 -15.86 -41.70
CA GLN A 184 -32.93 -16.09 -43.05
C GLN A 184 -31.93 -15.58 -44.09
N VAL A 185 -31.70 -16.36 -45.14
CA VAL A 185 -30.84 -16.02 -46.27
C VAL A 185 -31.63 -16.22 -47.56
N GLN A 186 -31.62 -15.23 -48.44
CA GLN A 186 -32.38 -15.21 -49.69
C GLN A 186 -31.54 -14.62 -50.82
N GLU A 187 -31.51 -15.30 -51.96
CA GLU A 187 -30.96 -14.74 -53.21
C GLU A 187 -32.06 -13.98 -53.96
N VAL A 188 -31.74 -12.77 -54.42
CA VAL A 188 -32.66 -11.92 -55.18
C VAL A 188 -32.00 -11.46 -56.47
N GLU A 189 -32.72 -11.63 -57.59
CA GLU A 189 -32.29 -11.13 -58.90
C GLU A 189 -32.79 -9.69 -59.08
N ILE A 190 -31.86 -8.72 -58.99
CA ILE A 190 -32.10 -7.31 -59.24
C ILE A 190 -32.08 -7.04 -60.73
N ARG A 191 -33.12 -6.36 -61.23
CA ARG A 191 -33.24 -5.93 -62.62
C ARG A 191 -33.03 -4.43 -62.72
N ALA A 192 -32.26 -4.01 -63.72
CA ALA A 192 -32.00 -2.59 -63.97
C ALA A 192 -33.30 -1.80 -64.19
N ASP A 193 -33.35 -0.55 -63.69
CA ASP A 193 -34.49 0.37 -63.75
C ASP A 193 -35.81 -0.21 -63.21
N ARG A 194 -35.71 -1.17 -62.28
CA ARG A 194 -36.85 -1.79 -61.61
C ARG A 194 -36.65 -1.82 -60.11
N ALA A 195 -37.74 -1.59 -59.38
CA ALA A 195 -37.82 -1.92 -57.97
C ALA A 195 -38.21 -3.40 -57.83
N ILE A 196 -37.43 -4.16 -57.06
CA ILE A 196 -37.72 -5.53 -56.66
C ILE A 196 -37.98 -5.53 -55.16
N GLU A 197 -39.07 -6.17 -54.75
CA GLU A 197 -39.42 -6.29 -53.34
C GLU A 197 -38.92 -7.61 -52.76
N ALA A 198 -38.25 -7.54 -51.60
CA ALA A 198 -37.88 -8.68 -50.79
C ALA A 198 -38.67 -8.65 -49.46
N GLU A 199 -39.58 -9.61 -49.33
CA GLU A 199 -40.32 -9.86 -48.09
C GLU A 199 -39.59 -10.91 -47.24
N ILE A 200 -39.21 -10.53 -46.04
CA ILE A 200 -38.42 -11.34 -45.10
C ILE A 200 -39.24 -11.55 -43.84
N ALA A 201 -39.49 -12.82 -43.50
CA ALA A 201 -40.26 -13.19 -42.32
C ALA A 201 -39.42 -14.11 -41.44
N LEU A 202 -38.93 -13.58 -40.33
CA LEU A 202 -38.11 -14.34 -39.40
C LEU A 202 -39.01 -15.18 -38.48
N GLU A 203 -38.72 -16.47 -38.41
CA GLU A 203 -39.38 -17.39 -37.47
C GLU A 203 -38.71 -17.32 -36.10
N ARG A 204 -39.52 -17.14 -35.05
CA ARG A 204 -39.02 -17.07 -33.67
C ARG A 204 -38.80 -18.48 -33.12
N ILE A 205 -37.59 -18.78 -32.64
CA ILE A 205 -37.19 -20.14 -32.22
C ILE A 205 -36.76 -20.25 -30.75
N SER A 206 -36.49 -19.12 -30.08
CA SER A 206 -36.16 -19.11 -28.65
C SER A 206 -36.52 -17.78 -28.00
N ALA A 207 -36.81 -17.79 -26.70
CA ALA A 207 -36.91 -16.58 -25.89
C ALA A 207 -35.54 -15.93 -25.71
N VAL A 208 -35.56 -14.60 -25.56
CA VAL A 208 -34.36 -13.80 -25.27
C VAL A 208 -34.55 -13.13 -23.93
N VAL A 209 -33.57 -13.26 -23.05
CA VAL A 209 -33.61 -12.65 -21.72
C VAL A 209 -32.55 -11.57 -21.62
N ARG A 210 -33.00 -10.37 -21.23
CA ARG A 210 -32.15 -9.20 -20.99
C ARG A 210 -31.89 -9.04 -19.50
N LEU A 211 -30.62 -9.01 -19.11
CA LEU A 211 -30.22 -8.80 -17.71
C LEU A 211 -29.01 -7.87 -17.60
N MET A 212 -28.80 -7.36 -16.39
CA MET A 212 -27.65 -6.52 -16.02
C MET A 212 -27.20 -6.92 -14.61
N THR A 213 -25.91 -6.79 -14.31
CA THR A 213 -25.39 -7.10 -12.97
C THR A 213 -24.71 -5.90 -12.33
N ARG A 214 -24.70 -5.89 -11.00
CA ARG A 214 -23.82 -5.04 -10.18
C ARG A 214 -23.02 -5.92 -9.21
N PRO A 215 -21.67 -5.88 -9.26
CA PRO A 215 -20.88 -5.10 -10.22
C PRO A 215 -20.86 -5.76 -11.62
N VAL A 216 -20.23 -5.08 -12.57
CA VAL A 216 -19.88 -5.62 -13.90
C VAL A 216 -18.80 -6.70 -13.80
N GLY A 217 -18.70 -7.61 -14.77
CA GLY A 217 -17.71 -8.71 -14.82
C GLY A 217 -18.22 -10.03 -14.26
N ALA A 218 -19.54 -10.18 -14.09
CA ALA A 218 -20.10 -11.38 -13.48
C ALA A 218 -20.36 -12.46 -14.53
N THR A 219 -19.97 -13.69 -14.23
CA THR A 219 -20.27 -14.86 -15.07
C THR A 219 -21.72 -15.27 -14.86
N VAL A 220 -22.47 -15.40 -15.95
CA VAL A 220 -23.88 -15.79 -15.95
C VAL A 220 -24.01 -17.21 -16.46
N LEU A 221 -24.78 -18.03 -15.74
CA LEU A 221 -25.12 -19.39 -16.10
C LEU A 221 -26.65 -19.52 -16.17
N ILE A 222 -27.12 -20.27 -17.16
CA ILE A 222 -28.51 -20.74 -17.24
C ILE A 222 -28.52 -22.26 -17.19
N ASP A 223 -29.29 -22.84 -16.27
CA ASP A 223 -29.39 -24.29 -16.06
C ASP A 223 -28.01 -24.97 -15.92
N GLY A 224 -27.11 -24.31 -15.20
CA GLY A 224 -25.73 -24.76 -14.97
C GLY A 224 -24.77 -24.59 -16.16
N LYS A 225 -25.21 -24.02 -17.28
CA LYS A 225 -24.37 -23.76 -18.46
C LYS A 225 -23.96 -22.27 -18.51
N VAL A 226 -22.67 -22.00 -18.63
CA VAL A 226 -22.15 -20.64 -18.83
C VAL A 226 -22.68 -20.07 -20.15
N VAL A 227 -23.35 -18.92 -20.07
CA VAL A 227 -23.87 -18.18 -21.24
C VAL A 227 -23.01 -16.96 -21.58
N GLY A 228 -22.20 -16.46 -20.63
CA GLY A 228 -21.23 -15.40 -20.87
C GLY A 228 -20.88 -14.63 -19.59
N GLU A 229 -20.14 -13.53 -19.76
CA GLU A 229 -19.76 -12.60 -18.69
C GLU A 229 -20.37 -11.23 -18.98
N THR A 230 -20.84 -10.53 -17.95
CA THR A 230 -21.37 -9.17 -18.11
C THR A 230 -20.24 -8.15 -18.26
N PHE A 231 -20.37 -7.22 -19.21
CA PHE A 231 -19.34 -6.21 -19.48
C PHE A 231 -19.96 -4.85 -19.79
N GLY A 232 -19.11 -3.83 -19.99
CA GLY A 232 -19.50 -2.52 -20.49
C GLY A 232 -20.30 -1.66 -19.50
N MET A 233 -20.90 -0.59 -20.01
CA MET A 233 -21.70 0.36 -19.23
C MET A 233 -23.19 0.29 -19.63
N PRO A 234 -24.11 0.64 -18.73
CA PRO A 234 -25.53 0.67 -19.06
C PRO A 234 -25.84 1.70 -20.16
N PRO A 235 -26.97 1.55 -20.89
CA PRO A 235 -27.46 2.57 -21.82
C PRO A 235 -27.52 3.97 -21.19
N ARG A 236 -27.32 5.02 -21.99
CA ARG A 236 -27.22 6.42 -21.50
C ARG A 236 -28.50 6.90 -20.81
N ASP A 237 -29.63 6.44 -21.32
CA ASP A 237 -31.00 6.73 -20.91
C ASP A 237 -31.52 5.79 -19.80
N TRP A 238 -30.80 4.71 -19.49
CA TRP A 238 -31.19 3.80 -18.41
C TRP A 238 -30.98 4.44 -17.03
N VAL A 239 -32.02 4.37 -16.18
CA VAL A 239 -32.03 4.88 -14.81
C VAL A 239 -32.27 3.73 -13.82
N PRO A 240 -31.42 3.54 -12.80
CA PRO A 240 -31.65 2.51 -11.78
C PRO A 240 -32.96 2.75 -11.02
N THR A 241 -33.73 1.69 -10.79
CA THR A 241 -35.01 1.74 -10.05
C THR A 241 -35.07 0.66 -8.96
N GLY A 242 -36.02 0.77 -8.03
CA GLY A 242 -36.18 -0.19 -6.92
C GLY A 242 -34.91 -0.30 -6.06
N ASP A 243 -34.47 -1.53 -5.76
CA ASP A 243 -33.24 -1.78 -5.00
C ASP A 243 -31.97 -1.28 -5.70
N ALA A 244 -31.98 -1.17 -7.04
CA ALA A 244 -30.85 -0.68 -7.82
C ALA A 244 -30.65 0.84 -7.67
N ALA A 245 -31.68 1.58 -7.28
CA ALA A 245 -31.60 3.03 -7.04
C ALA A 245 -30.65 3.43 -5.89
N ARG A 246 -30.22 2.47 -5.06
CA ARG A 246 -29.24 2.69 -3.99
C ARG A 246 -27.80 2.83 -4.49
N TYR A 247 -27.54 2.57 -5.77
CA TYR A 247 -26.19 2.45 -6.31
C TYR A 247 -25.96 3.35 -7.53
N PRO A 248 -24.72 3.84 -7.73
CA PRO A 248 -24.35 4.61 -8.91
C PRO A 248 -24.58 3.82 -10.22
N ARG A 249 -25.13 4.49 -11.24
CA ARG A 249 -25.36 3.90 -12.58
C ARG A 249 -24.09 3.28 -13.17
N GLY A 250 -22.93 3.88 -12.96
CA GLY A 250 -21.65 3.39 -13.51
C GLY A 250 -21.16 2.06 -12.95
N GLU A 251 -21.78 1.54 -11.88
CA GLU A 251 -21.42 0.24 -11.29
C GLU A 251 -22.17 -0.94 -11.91
N PHE A 252 -23.12 -0.68 -12.81
CA PHE A 252 -23.88 -1.70 -13.52
C PHE A 252 -23.22 -2.04 -14.85
N SER A 253 -23.43 -3.27 -15.32
CA SER A 253 -23.02 -3.69 -16.67
C SER A 253 -23.88 -3.04 -17.77
N SER A 254 -23.47 -3.21 -19.02
CA SER A 254 -24.38 -3.11 -20.17
C SER A 254 -25.45 -4.20 -20.13
N VAL A 255 -26.46 -4.09 -20.99
CA VAL A 255 -27.49 -5.13 -21.14
C VAL A 255 -26.87 -6.35 -21.79
N MET A 256 -26.90 -7.48 -21.09
CA MET A 256 -26.56 -8.79 -21.64
C MET A 256 -27.83 -9.47 -22.17
N GLU A 257 -27.79 -9.93 -23.41
CA GLU A 257 -28.86 -10.74 -24.03
C GLU A 257 -28.49 -12.22 -23.95
N VAL A 258 -29.40 -13.02 -23.42
CA VAL A 258 -29.27 -14.47 -23.31
C VAL A 258 -30.31 -15.13 -24.19
N GLU A 259 -29.85 -15.75 -25.27
CA GLU A 259 -30.67 -16.43 -26.28
C GLU A 259 -30.78 -17.94 -26.03
N GLY A 260 -31.65 -18.63 -26.79
CA GLY A 260 -31.74 -20.08 -26.78
C GLY A 260 -32.62 -20.67 -25.68
N LEU A 261 -33.41 -19.84 -24.99
CA LEU A 261 -34.29 -20.28 -23.91
C LEU A 261 -35.64 -20.77 -24.45
N MET A 262 -36.07 -21.95 -24.01
CA MET A 262 -37.34 -22.56 -24.41
C MET A 262 -38.43 -22.24 -23.38
N PRO A 263 -39.73 -22.38 -23.72
CA PRO A 263 -40.78 -22.21 -22.73
C PRO A 263 -40.62 -23.24 -21.59
N GLY A 264 -40.61 -22.76 -20.35
CA GLY A 264 -40.32 -23.59 -19.18
C GLY A 264 -39.73 -22.80 -18.01
N ARG A 265 -39.27 -23.55 -17.00
CA ARG A 265 -38.56 -23.01 -15.84
C ARG A 265 -37.07 -23.25 -16.02
N HIS A 266 -36.31 -22.18 -15.90
CA HIS A 266 -34.87 -22.15 -15.93
C HIS A 266 -34.33 -21.69 -14.57
N GLU A 267 -33.06 -22.00 -14.30
CA GLU A 267 -32.30 -21.45 -13.18
C GLU A 267 -31.26 -20.46 -13.70
N VAL A 268 -31.28 -19.23 -13.16
CA VAL A 268 -30.26 -18.22 -13.43
C VAL A 268 -29.29 -18.22 -12.27
N GLU A 269 -28.03 -18.49 -12.54
CA GLU A 269 -26.94 -18.32 -11.58
C GLU A 269 -25.99 -17.20 -12.05
N VAL A 270 -25.58 -16.34 -11.13
CA VAL A 270 -24.58 -15.30 -11.39
C VAL A 270 -23.47 -15.42 -10.37
N ILE A 271 -22.25 -15.58 -10.87
CA ILE A 271 -21.04 -15.85 -10.09
C ILE A 271 -20.03 -14.73 -10.34
N LEU A 272 -19.43 -14.25 -9.26
CA LEU A 272 -18.37 -13.27 -9.29
C LEU A 272 -17.48 -13.44 -8.06
N ASP A 273 -16.17 -13.44 -8.26
CA ASP A 273 -15.19 -13.57 -7.20
C ASP A 273 -15.33 -12.43 -6.17
N GLY A 274 -15.27 -12.78 -4.88
CA GLY A 274 -15.51 -11.84 -3.79
C GLY A 274 -17.00 -11.57 -3.50
N TYR A 275 -17.93 -12.19 -4.23
CA TYR A 275 -19.38 -12.02 -4.03
C TYR A 275 -20.07 -13.37 -3.78
N ARG A 276 -21.28 -13.31 -3.20
CA ARG A 276 -22.16 -14.47 -3.09
C ARG A 276 -22.75 -14.81 -4.45
N THR A 277 -22.75 -16.11 -4.78
CA THR A 277 -23.52 -16.63 -5.91
C THR A 277 -24.97 -16.22 -5.77
N PHE A 278 -25.47 -15.52 -6.78
CA PHE A 278 -26.89 -15.25 -6.93
C PHE A 278 -27.52 -16.43 -7.67
N SER A 279 -28.59 -17.02 -7.14
CA SER A 279 -29.40 -18.01 -7.85
C SER A 279 -30.88 -17.63 -7.73
N ALA A 280 -31.60 -17.65 -8.85
CA ALA A 280 -33.03 -17.41 -8.90
C ALA A 280 -33.70 -18.19 -10.04
N PRO A 281 -34.94 -18.68 -9.85
CA PRO A 281 -35.70 -19.28 -10.94
C PRO A 281 -36.18 -18.21 -11.94
N LEU A 282 -36.12 -18.53 -13.22
CA LEU A 282 -36.65 -17.74 -14.33
C LEU A 282 -37.70 -18.57 -15.06
N THR A 283 -38.91 -18.03 -15.20
CA THR A 283 -39.99 -18.70 -15.96
C THR A 283 -40.14 -18.02 -17.30
N ILE A 284 -40.13 -18.81 -18.37
CA ILE A 284 -40.36 -18.39 -19.75
C ILE A 284 -41.71 -18.98 -20.19
N PRO A 285 -42.81 -18.21 -20.12
CA PRO A 285 -44.14 -18.64 -20.56
C PRO A 285 -44.23 -19.05 -22.03
N ASP A 286 -43.57 -18.29 -22.90
CA ASP A 286 -43.64 -18.42 -24.36
C ASP A 286 -42.35 -17.90 -25.01
N LEU A 287 -42.27 -18.05 -26.33
CA LEU A 287 -41.17 -17.49 -27.11
C LEU A 287 -41.36 -15.98 -27.27
N ALA A 288 -40.93 -15.20 -26.29
CA ALA A 288 -40.89 -13.74 -26.34
C ALA A 288 -39.56 -13.17 -25.79
N ASP A 289 -39.41 -11.86 -25.84
CA ASP A 289 -38.34 -11.14 -25.15
C ASP A 289 -38.75 -10.88 -23.70
N TYR A 290 -37.86 -11.16 -22.76
CA TYR A 290 -38.07 -10.96 -21.33
C TYR A 290 -36.99 -10.05 -20.76
N GLN A 291 -37.38 -9.20 -19.81
CA GLN A 291 -36.44 -8.36 -19.08
C GLN A 291 -36.41 -8.77 -17.62
N VAL A 292 -35.21 -9.11 -17.15
CA VAL A 292 -34.93 -9.37 -15.74
C VAL A 292 -34.42 -8.07 -15.13
N GLY A 293 -34.89 -7.76 -13.91
CA GLY A 293 -34.36 -6.62 -13.16
C GLY A 293 -32.86 -6.75 -12.92
N SER A 294 -32.19 -5.64 -12.59
CA SER A 294 -30.75 -5.67 -12.32
C SER A 294 -30.41 -6.60 -11.16
N ILE A 295 -29.48 -7.53 -11.38
CA ILE A 295 -29.01 -8.47 -10.38
C ILE A 295 -27.93 -7.77 -9.55
N ILE A 296 -28.23 -7.49 -8.29
CA ILE A 296 -27.32 -6.83 -7.36
C ILE A 296 -26.63 -7.90 -6.52
N MET A 297 -25.37 -8.17 -6.83
CA MET A 297 -24.57 -9.15 -6.09
C MET A 297 -24.25 -8.61 -4.69
N THR A 298 -24.17 -9.52 -3.72
CA THR A 298 -23.74 -9.13 -2.37
C THR A 298 -22.30 -9.56 -2.14
N ALA A 299 -21.43 -8.62 -1.79
CA ALA A 299 -20.04 -8.91 -1.45
C ALA A 299 -19.96 -9.89 -0.26
N ASN A 300 -18.98 -10.77 -0.30
CA ASN A 300 -18.54 -11.57 0.84
C ASN A 300 -17.68 -10.66 1.71
N LEU A 301 -18.06 -10.46 2.96
CA LEU A 301 -17.33 -9.59 3.88
C LEU A 301 -17.32 -10.21 5.27
N GLY A 302 -16.13 -10.28 5.86
CA GLY A 302 -15.93 -10.52 7.28
C GLY A 302 -15.61 -9.23 8.02
N LEU A 303 -15.69 -9.28 9.35
CA LEU A 303 -15.49 -8.10 10.20
C LEU A 303 -14.36 -8.35 11.20
N VAL A 304 -13.34 -7.49 11.17
CA VAL A 304 -12.27 -7.49 12.17
C VAL A 304 -12.56 -6.41 13.20
N LEU A 305 -12.76 -6.80 14.46
CA LEU A 305 -12.98 -5.92 15.60
C LEU A 305 -11.65 -5.64 16.28
N LEU A 306 -11.18 -4.39 16.21
CA LEU A 306 -9.96 -3.93 16.88
C LEU A 306 -10.30 -3.40 18.28
N ARG A 307 -10.03 -4.21 19.31
CA ARG A 307 -10.23 -3.84 20.73
C ARG A 307 -8.99 -3.15 21.28
N GLY A 308 -9.20 -2.09 22.05
CA GLY A 308 -8.09 -1.35 22.70
C GLY A 308 -7.36 -0.39 21.76
N LEU A 309 -7.86 -0.17 20.54
CA LEU A 309 -7.28 0.78 19.60
C LEU A 309 -7.42 2.22 20.13
N ALA A 310 -6.32 2.96 20.20
CA ALA A 310 -6.34 4.36 20.55
C ALA A 310 -6.73 5.21 19.31
N PRO A 311 -7.40 6.38 19.49
CA PRO A 311 -7.84 7.20 18.35
C PRO A 311 -6.71 7.71 17.45
N ASP A 312 -5.50 7.83 17.99
CA ASP A 312 -4.27 8.27 17.34
C ASP A 312 -3.42 7.11 16.80
N SER A 313 -3.88 5.86 16.93
CA SER A 313 -3.24 4.72 16.30
C SER A 313 -3.43 4.74 14.79
N GLU A 314 -2.38 4.40 14.06
CA GLU A 314 -2.42 4.15 12.64
C GLU A 314 -2.63 2.64 12.40
N VAL A 315 -3.44 2.28 11.41
CA VAL A 315 -3.80 0.90 11.08
C VAL A 315 -3.44 0.63 9.62
N TRP A 316 -2.83 -0.51 9.36
CA TRP A 316 -2.48 -1.01 8.03
C TRP A 316 -3.02 -2.41 7.83
N VAL A 317 -3.46 -2.67 6.61
CA VAL A 317 -3.89 -3.99 6.14
C VAL A 317 -3.00 -4.30 4.94
N ASP A 318 -2.17 -5.34 5.06
CA ASP A 318 -1.16 -5.73 4.06
C ASP A 318 -0.27 -4.55 3.62
N GLY A 319 0.24 -3.79 4.59
CA GLY A 319 1.08 -2.62 4.35
C GLY A 319 0.33 -1.37 3.84
N ARG A 320 -0.97 -1.46 3.53
CA ARG A 320 -1.77 -0.31 3.12
C ARG A 320 -2.47 0.34 4.31
N ARG A 321 -2.19 1.63 4.54
CA ARG A 321 -2.87 2.43 5.57
C ARG A 321 -4.37 2.39 5.33
N THR A 322 -5.11 1.95 6.35
CA THR A 322 -6.56 1.73 6.28
C THR A 322 -7.21 2.37 7.49
N GLN A 323 -8.21 3.21 7.26
CA GLN A 323 -8.93 3.86 8.36
C GLN A 323 -10.05 2.92 8.84
N PRO A 324 -10.02 2.44 10.10
CA PRO A 324 -11.08 1.60 10.61
C PRO A 324 -12.31 2.45 10.95
N GLU A 325 -13.50 1.86 10.78
CA GLU A 325 -14.74 2.49 11.18
C GLU A 325 -14.80 2.64 12.71
N ALA A 326 -15.21 3.82 13.16
CA ALA A 326 -15.39 4.09 14.58
C ALA A 326 -16.42 3.12 15.21
N PRO A 327 -16.31 2.85 16.53
CA PRO A 327 -17.34 2.15 17.27
C PRO A 327 -18.70 2.83 17.08
N LEU A 328 -19.76 2.05 16.89
CA LEU A 328 -21.11 2.61 16.86
C LEU A 328 -21.47 3.14 18.25
N SER A 329 -21.79 4.43 18.35
CA SER A 329 -22.38 5.00 19.56
C SER A 329 -23.68 4.25 19.87
N SER A 330 -23.75 3.55 21.01
CA SER A 330 -24.87 2.65 21.31
C SER A 330 -26.21 3.40 21.34
N GLY A 331 -27.07 3.15 20.35
CA GLY A 331 -28.51 3.29 20.49
C GLY A 331 -29.08 1.94 20.92
N ASN A 332 -29.64 1.87 22.13
CA ASN A 332 -30.42 0.77 22.71
C ASN A 332 -30.59 -0.49 21.85
N GLN A 333 -29.66 -1.43 21.94
CA GLN A 333 -29.95 -2.87 21.84
C GLN A 333 -28.83 -3.61 22.57
N GLY A 334 -29.20 -4.23 23.69
CA GLY A 334 -28.29 -4.98 24.53
C GLY A 334 -27.83 -6.25 23.83
N THR A 335 -26.64 -6.20 23.23
CA THR A 335 -25.64 -7.28 23.14
C THR A 335 -24.45 -6.76 22.34
N LEU A 336 -23.26 -6.82 22.95
CA LEU A 336 -21.94 -6.34 22.49
C LEU A 336 -21.67 -4.85 22.74
N ASN A 337 -21.33 -4.56 24.00
CA ASN A 337 -20.52 -3.42 24.40
C ASN A 337 -19.18 -3.54 23.64
N SER A 338 -19.04 -2.95 22.45
CA SER A 338 -17.72 -2.92 21.80
C SER A 338 -17.37 -1.49 21.46
N SER A 339 -16.59 -0.85 22.34
CA SER A 339 -15.75 0.31 22.04
C SER A 339 -14.62 -0.05 21.05
N SER A 340 -14.92 -0.94 20.09
CA SER A 340 -13.98 -1.54 19.16
C SER A 340 -14.17 -0.91 17.80
N TYR A 341 -13.05 -0.52 17.21
CA TYR A 341 -13.01 -0.09 15.83
C TYR A 341 -13.22 -1.29 14.91
N ARG A 342 -13.72 -1.07 13.69
CA ARG A 342 -14.17 -2.15 12.79
C ARG A 342 -13.50 -2.02 11.44
N LEU A 343 -12.95 -3.12 10.92
CA LEU A 343 -12.54 -3.25 9.53
C LEU A 343 -13.47 -4.24 8.83
N SER A 344 -14.02 -3.84 7.69
CA SER A 344 -14.77 -4.73 6.81
C SER A 344 -13.83 -5.19 5.70
N LEU A 345 -13.46 -6.46 5.71
CA LEU A 345 -12.51 -7.04 4.76
C LEU A 345 -13.18 -8.20 4.01
N GLU A 346 -12.76 -8.44 2.78
CA GLU A 346 -13.15 -9.63 2.04
C GLU A 346 -12.61 -10.90 2.75
N PRO A 347 -13.14 -12.11 2.47
CA PRO A 347 -12.55 -13.32 2.98
C PRO A 347 -11.13 -13.51 2.44
N GLY A 348 -10.18 -13.80 3.32
CA GLY A 348 -8.77 -13.91 2.97
C GLY A 348 -7.86 -13.89 4.20
N GLU A 349 -6.56 -14.02 3.98
CA GLU A 349 -5.56 -13.84 5.02
C GLU A 349 -4.97 -12.43 4.91
N TYR A 350 -4.93 -11.72 6.04
CA TYR A 350 -4.47 -10.34 6.09
C TYR A 350 -3.45 -10.17 7.20
N ARG A 351 -2.38 -9.42 6.92
CA ARG A 351 -1.49 -8.86 7.94
C ARG A 351 -2.11 -7.57 8.46
N ILE A 352 -2.56 -7.59 9.70
CA ILE A 352 -3.09 -6.40 10.37
C ILE A 352 -1.98 -5.81 11.23
N THR A 353 -1.48 -4.64 10.84
CA THR A 353 -0.50 -3.89 11.62
C THR A 353 -1.20 -2.69 12.25
N VAL A 354 -0.98 -2.47 13.54
CA VAL A 354 -1.38 -1.26 14.25
C VAL A 354 -0.13 -0.65 14.86
N SER A 355 0.09 0.64 14.68
CA SER A 355 1.19 1.33 15.32
C SER A 355 0.72 2.64 15.94
N GLN A 356 1.46 3.08 16.94
CA GLN A 356 1.27 4.36 17.59
C GLN A 356 2.64 4.89 17.97
N ALA A 357 2.89 6.16 17.64
CA ALA A 357 4.14 6.83 18.00
C ALA A 357 4.40 6.69 19.51
N ASP A 358 5.64 6.38 19.87
CA ASP A 358 6.12 6.18 21.24
C ASP A 358 5.46 5.04 22.04
N ALA A 359 4.31 4.50 21.65
CA ALA A 359 3.62 3.42 22.37
C ALA A 359 3.93 2.02 21.80
N GLY A 360 4.30 1.93 20.52
CA GLY A 360 4.77 0.69 19.89
C GLY A 360 3.91 0.22 18.72
N VAL A 361 4.04 -1.06 18.41
CA VAL A 361 3.44 -1.74 17.26
C VAL A 361 2.76 -3.03 17.71
N PHE A 362 1.71 -3.39 17.01
CA PHE A 362 1.01 -4.67 17.07
C PHE A 362 0.92 -5.19 15.64
N GLU A 363 1.18 -6.47 15.43
CA GLU A 363 1.05 -7.13 14.14
C GLU A 363 0.50 -8.53 14.34
N GLU A 364 -0.51 -8.90 13.57
CA GLU A 364 -1.09 -10.23 13.60
C GLU A 364 -1.56 -10.65 12.20
N MET A 365 -1.32 -11.91 11.84
CA MET A 365 -1.92 -12.53 10.66
C MET A 365 -3.32 -13.00 10.99
N VAL A 366 -4.31 -12.62 10.18
CA VAL A 366 -5.72 -12.82 10.47
C VAL A 366 -6.42 -13.43 9.27
N THR A 367 -7.01 -14.60 9.46
CA THR A 367 -7.90 -15.21 8.48
C THR A 367 -9.32 -14.65 8.65
N VAL A 368 -9.77 -13.86 7.68
CA VAL A 368 -11.12 -13.31 7.61
C VAL A 368 -12.00 -14.28 6.83
N ALA A 369 -13.16 -14.63 7.39
CA ALA A 369 -14.15 -15.49 6.75
C ALA A 369 -15.46 -14.74 6.50
N ASP A 370 -16.20 -15.13 5.46
CA ASP A 370 -17.47 -14.49 5.10
C ASP A 370 -18.46 -14.49 6.27
N ARG A 371 -19.06 -13.33 6.54
CA ARG A 371 -20.03 -13.07 7.62
C ARG A 371 -19.55 -13.43 9.03
N ARG A 372 -18.27 -13.71 9.22
CA ARG A 372 -17.70 -13.94 10.55
C ARG A 372 -17.07 -12.67 11.07
N SER A 373 -17.21 -12.47 12.37
CA SER A 373 -16.46 -11.46 13.11
C SER A 373 -15.29 -12.12 13.83
N ILE A 374 -14.10 -11.55 13.69
CA ILE A 374 -12.94 -11.89 14.52
C ILE A 374 -12.58 -10.67 15.36
N ALA A 375 -12.22 -10.90 16.63
CA ALA A 375 -11.85 -9.82 17.54
C ALA A 375 -10.37 -9.90 17.89
N LEU A 376 -9.62 -8.87 17.50
CA LEU A 376 -8.21 -8.70 17.86
C LEU A 376 -8.12 -7.80 19.07
N THR A 377 -7.37 -8.22 20.08
CA THR A 377 -7.04 -7.36 21.22
C THR A 377 -5.70 -6.70 20.94
N VAL A 378 -5.75 -5.45 20.50
CA VAL A 378 -4.55 -4.69 20.15
C VAL A 378 -3.74 -4.44 21.43
N ARG A 379 -2.57 -5.06 21.50
CA ARG A 379 -1.57 -4.84 22.56
C ARG A 379 -0.29 -4.33 21.91
N LEU A 380 -0.10 -3.02 21.98
CA LEU A 380 1.10 -2.40 21.44
C LEU A 380 2.32 -2.82 22.27
N ARG A 381 3.38 -3.18 21.56
CA ARG A 381 4.67 -3.58 22.10
C ARG A 381 5.77 -2.83 21.36
N PRO A 382 6.92 -2.55 21.98
CA PRO A 382 8.07 -2.04 21.26
C PRO A 382 8.36 -2.90 20.02
N GLY A 383 8.60 -2.27 18.88
CA GLY A 383 8.88 -2.98 17.63
C GLY A 383 10.36 -3.35 17.53
N LEU A 384 10.66 -4.63 17.36
CA LEU A 384 11.97 -5.10 16.93
C LEU A 384 11.87 -5.41 15.44
N THR A 385 12.39 -4.50 14.63
CA THR A 385 12.25 -4.59 13.17
C THR A 385 13.50 -5.20 12.57
N PHE A 386 13.36 -6.41 12.06
CA PHE A 386 14.43 -7.11 11.36
C PHE A 386 14.44 -6.69 9.89
N LEU A 387 15.57 -6.15 9.45
CA LEU A 387 15.76 -5.58 8.12
C LEU A 387 16.34 -6.59 7.12
N GLY A 388 16.59 -7.83 7.56
CA GLY A 388 17.18 -8.88 6.74
C GLY A 388 18.64 -9.16 7.06
N VAL A 389 19.25 -9.98 6.19
CA VAL A 389 20.65 -10.36 6.23
C VAL A 389 21.36 -9.89 4.97
N VAL A 390 22.52 -9.28 5.14
CA VAL A 390 23.41 -8.85 4.05
C VAL A 390 24.55 -9.84 3.93
N GLY A 391 24.68 -10.46 2.75
CA GLY A 391 25.71 -11.45 2.43
C GLY A 391 25.20 -12.40 1.34
N SER A 392 26.12 -13.04 0.62
CA SER A 392 25.77 -13.91 -0.53
C SER A 392 25.56 -15.38 -0.16
N ASP A 393 25.96 -15.80 1.04
CA ASP A 393 25.69 -17.15 1.55
C ASP A 393 24.22 -17.28 1.96
N ARG A 394 23.43 -17.83 1.03
CA ARG A 394 21.99 -18.05 1.20
C ARG A 394 21.67 -18.94 2.39
N LEU A 395 22.48 -19.97 2.68
CA LEU A 395 22.20 -20.89 3.78
C LEU A 395 22.50 -20.24 5.13
N GLY A 396 23.60 -19.49 5.21
CA GLY A 396 23.94 -18.70 6.39
C GLY A 396 22.87 -17.65 6.70
N ALA A 397 22.39 -16.94 5.67
CA ALA A 397 21.31 -15.97 5.79
C ALA A 397 19.99 -16.61 6.28
N GLU A 398 19.55 -17.70 5.64
CA GLU A 398 18.34 -18.44 6.05
C GLU A 398 18.45 -18.97 7.49
N THR A 399 19.64 -19.43 7.90
CA THR A 399 19.89 -19.93 9.25
C THR A 399 19.76 -18.81 10.28
N LEU A 400 20.37 -17.66 10.01
CA LEU A 400 20.31 -16.49 10.88
C LEU A 400 18.87 -15.98 11.03
N GLU A 401 18.18 -15.78 9.90
CA GLU A 401 16.82 -15.28 9.85
C GLU A 401 15.85 -16.18 10.62
N ASN A 402 15.89 -17.49 10.37
CA ASN A 402 15.02 -18.44 11.06
C ASN A 402 15.30 -18.49 12.57
N THR A 403 16.57 -18.38 12.97
CA THR A 403 16.95 -18.40 14.39
C THR A 403 16.48 -17.14 15.11
N LEU A 404 16.68 -15.95 14.53
CA LEU A 404 16.18 -14.69 15.09
C LEU A 404 14.65 -14.66 15.13
N ARG A 405 13.99 -15.09 14.05
CA ARG A 405 12.53 -15.20 14.01
C ARG A 405 12.03 -16.11 15.13
N GLY A 406 12.60 -17.30 15.29
CA GLY A 406 12.25 -18.22 16.37
C GLY A 406 12.41 -17.60 17.76
N ALA A 407 13.54 -16.94 18.00
CA ALA A 407 13.86 -16.35 19.31
C ALA A 407 12.93 -15.21 19.72
N PHE A 408 12.44 -14.40 18.77
CA PHE A 408 11.64 -13.22 19.07
C PHE A 408 10.14 -13.34 18.77
N THR A 409 9.71 -14.33 17.98
CA THR A 409 8.28 -14.56 17.71
C THR A 409 7.52 -14.91 18.99
N GLU A 410 8.16 -15.63 19.92
CA GLU A 410 7.59 -16.00 21.22
C GLU A 410 7.80 -14.93 22.31
N SER A 411 8.42 -13.78 21.99
CA SER A 411 8.68 -12.73 22.98
C SER A 411 7.37 -12.06 23.41
N ASP A 412 7.12 -12.02 24.72
CA ASP A 412 6.02 -11.23 25.29
C ASP A 412 6.27 -9.72 25.21
N TYR A 413 7.55 -9.30 25.15
CA TYR A 413 7.95 -7.91 25.21
C TYR A 413 8.01 -7.25 23.83
N TRP A 414 8.64 -7.89 22.84
CA TRP A 414 8.82 -7.32 21.50
C TRP A 414 7.67 -7.70 20.57
N ALA A 415 7.25 -6.75 19.73
CA ALA A 415 6.62 -7.08 18.45
C ALA A 415 7.73 -7.30 17.42
N PHE A 416 7.99 -8.56 17.07
CA PHE A 416 8.94 -8.89 16.01
C PHE A 416 8.33 -8.56 14.64
N LEU A 417 8.99 -7.68 13.89
CA LEU A 417 8.54 -7.23 12.57
C LEU A 417 9.60 -7.60 11.55
N ASP A 418 9.34 -8.64 10.77
CA ASP A 418 10.20 -8.98 9.64
C ASP A 418 9.87 -8.09 8.44
N ARG A 419 10.86 -7.34 7.99
CA ARG A 419 10.79 -6.36 6.89
C ARG A 419 11.92 -6.56 5.90
N THR A 420 12.41 -7.79 5.77
CA THR A 420 13.50 -8.14 4.85
C THR A 420 13.23 -7.65 3.43
N ASP A 421 12.04 -7.91 2.88
CA ASP A 421 11.64 -7.48 1.53
C ASP A 421 11.50 -5.95 1.43
N ASP A 422 10.90 -5.32 2.45
CA ASP A 422 10.65 -3.87 2.45
C ASP A 422 11.95 -3.06 2.64
N ALA A 423 12.94 -3.64 3.32
CA ALA A 423 14.19 -2.98 3.70
C ALA A 423 15.24 -2.98 2.58
N GLU A 424 15.20 -3.92 1.64
CA GLU A 424 16.22 -4.06 0.59
C GLU A 424 16.46 -2.73 -0.16
N GLY A 425 15.39 -2.12 -0.66
CA GLY A 425 15.46 -0.83 -1.36
C GLY A 425 15.92 0.33 -0.46
N ILE A 426 15.66 0.26 0.85
CA ILE A 426 16.12 1.27 1.81
C ILE A 426 17.63 1.16 1.97
N LEU A 427 18.13 -0.05 2.27
CA LEU A 427 19.55 -0.33 2.49
C LEU A 427 20.41 0.05 1.28
N GLN A 428 19.94 -0.27 0.07
CA GLN A 428 20.62 0.13 -1.17
C GLN A 428 20.73 1.66 -1.32
N ARG A 429 19.64 2.40 -1.12
CA ARG A 429 19.62 3.87 -1.29
C ARG A 429 20.35 4.63 -0.20
N THR A 430 20.49 4.07 1.00
CA THR A 430 21.29 4.62 2.09
C THR A 430 22.75 4.18 2.02
N GLY A 431 23.08 3.24 1.13
CA GLY A 431 24.44 2.75 0.92
C GLY A 431 24.93 1.81 2.03
N ALA A 432 24.01 1.12 2.71
CA ALA A 432 24.30 0.10 3.72
C ALA A 432 24.61 -1.25 3.05
N THR A 433 25.71 -1.30 2.31
CA THR A 433 26.17 -2.50 1.60
C THR A 433 27.04 -3.39 2.50
N GLY A 434 27.09 -4.69 2.20
CA GLY A 434 27.88 -5.66 2.96
C GLY A 434 29.35 -5.27 3.08
N ASP A 435 29.96 -4.79 2.00
CA ASP A 435 31.35 -4.33 2.00
C ASP A 435 31.60 -3.15 2.94
N ARG A 436 30.67 -2.18 2.97
CA ARG A 436 30.81 -1.01 3.87
C ARG A 436 30.58 -1.38 5.32
N LEU A 437 29.61 -2.25 5.59
CA LEU A 437 29.31 -2.73 6.92
C LEU A 437 30.46 -3.60 7.47
N ARG A 438 31.04 -4.50 6.65
CA ARG A 438 32.24 -5.26 7.01
C ARG A 438 33.47 -4.35 7.19
N ALA A 439 33.70 -3.39 6.29
CA ALA A 439 34.78 -2.43 6.46
C ALA A 439 34.63 -1.55 7.71
N ALA A 440 33.39 -1.26 8.14
CA ALA A 440 33.13 -0.53 9.38
C ALA A 440 33.55 -1.32 10.63
N VAL A 441 33.65 -2.65 10.55
CA VAL A 441 34.22 -3.50 11.60
C VAL A 441 35.74 -3.31 11.70
N GLU A 442 36.42 -3.26 10.56
CA GLU A 442 37.88 -3.22 10.48
C GLU A 442 38.48 -1.85 10.85
N GLY A 443 37.71 -0.77 10.71
CA GLY A 443 38.18 0.62 10.85
C GLY A 443 38.64 1.08 12.23
N GLY A 444 38.37 0.33 13.30
CA GLY A 444 38.66 0.74 14.68
C GLY A 444 37.95 2.04 15.11
N THR A 445 38.08 2.43 16.37
CA THR A 445 37.37 3.59 16.96
C THR A 445 37.78 4.97 16.43
N ASN A 446 38.83 5.04 15.59
CA ASN A 446 39.44 6.30 15.14
C ASN A 446 39.28 6.57 13.64
N SER A 447 38.57 5.71 12.90
CA SER A 447 38.26 5.95 11.48
C SER A 447 36.79 6.36 11.33
N PRO A 448 36.47 7.41 10.54
CA PRO A 448 35.08 7.74 10.24
C PRO A 448 34.37 6.51 9.64
N SER A 449 33.19 6.16 10.14
CA SER A 449 32.41 5.08 9.54
C SER A 449 32.18 5.37 8.07
N SER A 450 32.45 4.39 7.20
CA SER A 450 32.15 4.49 5.77
C SER A 450 30.64 4.61 5.48
N LEU A 451 29.82 4.36 6.51
CA LEU A 451 28.37 4.40 6.49
C LEU A 451 27.83 5.62 7.24
N ASP A 452 26.88 6.33 6.61
CA ASP A 452 26.11 7.42 7.21
C ASP A 452 24.94 6.84 8.02
N TRP A 453 25.21 6.52 9.29
CA TRP A 453 24.22 5.96 10.21
C TRP A 453 23.01 6.88 10.45
N GLN A 454 23.22 8.20 10.43
CA GLN A 454 22.13 9.16 10.62
C GLN A 454 21.15 9.11 9.46
N ARG A 455 21.65 9.07 8.21
CA ARG A 455 20.79 8.90 7.04
C ARG A 455 20.07 7.56 7.03
N LEU A 456 20.75 6.47 7.40
CA LEU A 456 20.13 5.14 7.48
C LEU A 456 19.00 5.13 8.53
N GLN A 457 19.28 5.53 9.77
CA GLN A 457 18.30 5.53 10.86
C GLN A 457 17.08 6.38 10.52
N THR A 458 17.28 7.60 10.03
CA THR A 458 16.17 8.52 9.73
C THR A 458 15.30 8.02 8.57
N THR A 459 15.91 7.38 7.55
CA THR A 459 15.16 6.79 6.42
C THR A 459 14.35 5.60 6.89
N VAL A 460 14.97 4.65 7.60
CA VAL A 460 14.30 3.45 8.09
C VAL A 460 13.17 3.82 9.08
N SER A 461 13.43 4.72 10.04
CA SER A 461 12.41 5.14 11.03
C SER A 461 11.21 5.86 10.42
N ARG A 462 11.36 6.41 9.21
CA ARG A 462 10.28 7.09 8.49
C ARG A 462 9.45 6.11 7.65
N GLU A 463 10.09 5.10 7.09
CA GLU A 463 9.47 4.19 6.11
C GLU A 463 8.96 2.89 6.76
N LEU A 464 9.58 2.46 7.87
CA LEU A 464 9.24 1.23 8.57
C LEU A 464 8.89 1.51 10.04
N PRO A 465 7.85 0.84 10.58
CA PRO A 465 7.59 0.87 12.01
C PRO A 465 8.72 0.14 12.75
N GLY A 466 9.14 0.65 13.90
CA GLY A 466 10.16 0.02 14.74
C GLY A 466 10.59 0.91 15.90
N SER A 467 10.94 0.29 17.02
CA SER A 467 11.57 0.95 18.17
C SER A 467 13.09 0.71 18.18
N ILE A 468 13.49 -0.48 17.75
CA ILE A 468 14.86 -0.82 17.37
C ILE A 468 14.87 -1.51 16.02
N PHE A 469 15.99 -1.40 15.32
CA PHE A 469 16.24 -2.05 14.05
C PHE A 469 17.41 -3.01 14.17
N VAL A 470 17.29 -4.16 13.53
CA VAL A 470 18.32 -5.22 13.53
C VAL A 470 18.66 -5.57 12.08
N LEU A 471 19.94 -5.57 11.76
CA LEU A 471 20.48 -5.98 10.46
C LEU A 471 21.60 -7.00 10.67
N GLY A 472 21.49 -8.16 10.04
CA GLY A 472 22.55 -9.16 10.04
C GLY A 472 23.53 -8.94 8.89
N VAL A 473 24.82 -9.10 9.14
CA VAL A 473 25.87 -9.04 8.12
C VAL A 473 26.74 -10.28 8.25
N LEU A 474 26.75 -11.14 7.24
CA LEU A 474 27.55 -12.36 7.26
C LEU A 474 29.05 -12.03 7.22
N ASP A 475 29.85 -12.85 7.90
CA ASP A 475 31.31 -12.70 7.92
C ASP A 475 31.96 -13.08 6.58
N ASP A 476 31.37 -14.03 5.86
CA ASP A 476 31.81 -14.53 4.56
C ASP A 476 30.65 -14.64 3.56
N ASP A 477 30.93 -14.50 2.26
CA ASP A 477 29.93 -14.54 1.19
C ASP A 477 29.75 -15.94 0.57
N GLU A 478 30.70 -16.86 0.79
CA GLU A 478 30.67 -18.24 0.27
C GLU A 478 30.25 -19.25 1.34
N LEU A 479 30.80 -19.13 2.56
CA LEU A 479 30.51 -20.04 3.67
C LEU A 479 30.62 -19.30 5.01
N ALA A 480 29.53 -18.67 5.43
CA ALA A 480 29.51 -17.90 6.66
C ALA A 480 29.58 -18.82 7.90
N ALA A 481 30.48 -18.52 8.82
CA ALA A 481 30.57 -19.20 10.12
C ALA A 481 29.90 -18.38 11.24
N GLY A 482 29.75 -17.08 11.01
CA GLY A 482 29.16 -16.13 11.93
C GLY A 482 28.53 -14.95 11.21
N ALA A 483 28.01 -14.03 12.00
CA ALA A 483 27.49 -12.76 11.52
C ALA A 483 27.70 -11.66 12.56
N ASP A 484 27.82 -10.43 12.08
CA ASP A 484 27.66 -9.23 12.90
C ASP A 484 26.20 -8.78 12.86
N LEU A 485 25.57 -8.72 14.02
CA LEU A 485 24.28 -8.08 14.20
C LEU A 485 24.48 -6.61 14.57
N TRP A 486 23.99 -5.74 13.70
CA TRP A 486 23.93 -4.31 13.94
C TRP A 486 22.56 -3.94 14.49
N ILE A 487 22.53 -3.29 15.64
CA ILE A 487 21.32 -2.95 16.39
C ILE A 487 21.33 -1.46 16.69
N TRP A 488 20.28 -0.73 16.34
CA TRP A 488 20.19 0.69 16.64
C TRP A 488 18.76 1.12 16.97
N PRO A 489 18.57 2.21 17.75
CA PRO A 489 17.25 2.68 18.09
C PRO A 489 16.60 3.44 16.93
N SER A 490 15.27 3.61 16.99
CA SER A 490 14.56 4.50 16.08
C SER A 490 14.88 5.98 16.32
N ALA A 491 14.78 6.80 15.27
CA ALA A 491 14.80 8.25 15.42
C ALA A 491 13.66 8.71 16.35
N PRO A 492 13.86 9.74 17.19
CA PRO A 492 15.02 10.64 17.28
C PRO A 492 16.13 10.16 18.24
N GLY A 493 16.28 8.85 18.45
CA GLY A 493 17.38 8.27 19.23
C GLY A 493 18.75 8.49 18.58
N PRO A 494 19.84 8.13 19.27
CA PRO A 494 21.17 8.29 18.72
C PRO A 494 21.35 7.42 17.47
N ALA A 495 21.94 8.00 16.42
CA ALA A 495 22.26 7.31 15.18
C ALA A 495 23.57 6.51 15.29
N VAL A 496 23.68 5.69 16.34
CA VAL A 496 24.85 4.85 16.61
C VAL A 496 24.35 3.42 16.77
N ALA A 497 24.96 2.50 16.03
CA ALA A 497 24.62 1.08 16.09
C ALA A 497 25.54 0.34 17.07
N GLU A 498 24.92 -0.47 17.91
CA GLU A 498 25.56 -1.48 18.74
C GLU A 498 25.79 -2.73 17.89
N ARG A 499 26.92 -3.41 18.12
CA ARG A 499 27.33 -4.57 17.34
C ARG A 499 27.49 -5.79 18.21
N VAL A 500 26.90 -6.91 17.78
CA VAL A 500 27.04 -8.22 18.43
C VAL A 500 27.53 -9.22 17.41
N GLN A 501 28.66 -9.87 17.68
CA GLN A 501 29.12 -10.98 16.88
C GLN A 501 28.44 -12.27 17.35
N ILE A 502 27.91 -13.05 16.42
CA ILE A 502 27.22 -14.32 16.67
C ILE A 502 27.83 -15.43 15.83
N SER A 503 27.89 -16.65 16.36
CA SER A 503 28.19 -17.84 15.58
C SER A 503 26.88 -18.48 15.11
N LEU A 504 26.79 -18.81 13.82
CA LEU A 504 25.59 -19.44 13.25
C LEU A 504 25.38 -20.87 13.79
N ALA A 505 26.42 -21.49 14.34
CA ALA A 505 26.35 -22.83 14.92
C ALA A 505 25.99 -22.85 16.42
N ASP A 506 26.07 -21.71 17.11
CA ASP A 506 25.93 -21.62 18.57
C ASP A 506 24.54 -21.08 18.95
N ARG A 507 23.62 -22.00 19.27
CA ARG A 507 22.25 -21.64 19.69
C ARG A 507 22.20 -20.92 21.04
N ASP A 508 23.13 -21.21 21.94
CA ASP A 508 23.15 -20.62 23.29
C ASP A 508 23.44 -19.12 23.19
N MET A 509 24.28 -18.69 22.23
CA MET A 509 24.51 -17.28 21.94
C MET A 509 23.24 -16.55 21.51
N PHE A 510 22.37 -17.17 20.71
CA PHE A 510 21.11 -16.57 20.28
C PHE A 510 20.12 -16.45 21.44
N GLU A 511 20.02 -17.46 22.30
CA GLU A 511 19.17 -17.41 23.49
C GLU A 511 19.65 -16.33 24.48
N ALA A 512 20.97 -16.21 24.67
CA ALA A 512 21.57 -15.16 25.48
C ALA A 512 21.30 -13.76 24.91
N LEU A 513 21.44 -13.59 23.59
CA LEU A 513 21.10 -12.34 22.91
C LEU A 513 19.62 -11.99 23.05
N ALA A 514 18.72 -12.95 22.83
CA ALA A 514 17.29 -12.75 22.95
C ALA A 514 16.89 -12.37 24.38
N THR A 515 17.53 -13.00 25.37
CA THR A 515 17.37 -12.66 26.80
C THR A 515 17.83 -11.24 27.07
N SER A 516 19.05 -10.86 26.63
CA SER A 516 19.61 -9.54 26.84
C SER A 516 18.80 -8.44 26.16
N LEU A 517 18.34 -8.67 24.93
CA LEU A 517 17.47 -7.72 24.22
C LEU A 517 16.07 -7.61 24.83
N SER A 518 15.63 -8.62 25.58
CA SER A 518 14.32 -8.64 26.26
C SER A 518 14.39 -8.20 27.73
N GLU A 519 15.55 -7.78 28.23
CA GLU A 519 15.70 -7.33 29.61
C GLU A 519 14.88 -6.08 29.93
N THR A 520 13.85 -6.22 30.75
CA THR A 520 12.99 -5.08 31.09
C THR A 520 13.65 -4.09 32.05
N MET A 521 13.48 -2.80 31.76
CA MET A 521 13.91 -1.72 32.63
C MET A 521 12.83 -1.35 33.67
N THR A 522 13.22 -1.21 34.93
CA THR A 522 12.36 -0.66 35.99
C THR A 522 12.62 0.84 36.19
N PHE A 523 11.59 1.67 36.10
CA PHE A 523 11.72 3.11 36.37
C PHE A 523 11.70 3.46 37.85
N GLN A 524 11.14 2.59 38.69
CA GLN A 524 11.12 2.76 40.13
C GLN A 524 11.39 1.43 40.81
N ARG A 525 12.11 1.48 41.94
CA ARG A 525 12.26 0.36 42.85
C ARG A 525 11.97 0.79 44.28
N SER A 526 11.79 -0.18 45.15
CA SER A 526 11.61 0.08 46.58
C SER A 526 12.91 0.58 47.20
N TRP A 527 12.79 1.52 48.13
CA TRP A 527 13.92 1.95 48.95
C TRP A 527 13.54 2.15 50.40
N THR A 528 14.52 2.01 51.28
CA THR A 528 14.37 2.16 52.72
C THR A 528 14.86 3.52 53.21
N GLY A 529 15.74 4.20 52.46
CA GLY A 529 16.33 5.47 52.88
C GLY A 529 17.27 5.34 54.09
N MET A 530 17.86 4.16 54.29
CA MET A 530 18.93 3.93 55.25
C MET A 530 20.07 3.16 54.60
N ASP A 531 21.31 3.58 54.90
CA ASP A 531 22.50 2.88 54.47
C ASP A 531 22.93 1.91 55.58
N LEU A 532 23.09 0.62 55.24
CA LEU A 532 23.53 -0.41 56.16
C LEU A 532 25.01 -0.74 55.96
N ILE A 533 25.73 -0.96 57.06
CA ILE A 533 27.12 -1.41 57.05
C ILE A 533 27.30 -2.66 57.89
N ALA A 534 28.25 -3.50 57.48
CA ALA A 534 28.82 -4.51 58.36
C ALA A 534 29.85 -3.81 59.26
N SER A 535 29.50 -3.57 60.53
CA SER A 535 30.39 -2.85 61.45
C SER A 535 31.58 -3.68 61.93
N GLY A 536 31.51 -5.01 61.78
CA GLY A 536 32.48 -5.97 62.34
C GLY A 536 32.43 -6.10 63.87
N ILE A 537 31.64 -5.27 64.55
CA ILE A 537 31.46 -5.24 66.01
C ILE A 537 30.11 -5.86 66.40
N ALA A 538 29.09 -5.60 65.59
CA ALA A 538 27.77 -6.19 65.74
C ALA A 538 27.62 -7.43 64.85
N MET A 539 26.87 -8.44 65.33
CA MET A 539 26.51 -9.64 64.57
C MET A 539 25.40 -9.40 63.52
N SER A 540 24.86 -8.18 63.49
CA SER A 540 23.77 -7.74 62.61
C SER A 540 24.15 -6.45 61.89
N PRO A 541 23.56 -6.16 60.71
CA PRO A 541 23.81 -4.92 59.98
C PRO A 541 23.49 -3.68 60.82
N VAL A 542 24.36 -2.68 60.77
CA VAL A 542 24.19 -1.42 61.51
C VAL A 542 23.80 -0.31 60.54
N VAL A 543 22.86 0.54 60.93
CA VAL A 543 22.48 1.73 60.16
C VAL A 543 23.60 2.76 60.25
N ALA A 544 24.30 3.00 59.14
CA ALA A 544 25.35 4.01 59.04
C ALA A 544 24.76 5.40 58.89
N THR A 545 23.82 5.55 57.95
CA THR A 545 23.16 6.84 57.69
C THR A 545 21.67 6.64 57.46
N VAL A 546 20.91 7.71 57.72
CA VAL A 546 19.47 7.77 57.44
C VAL A 546 19.25 9.01 56.58
N VAL A 547 18.60 8.82 55.43
CA VAL A 547 18.33 9.91 54.49
C VAL A 547 17.28 10.85 55.11
N PRO A 548 17.56 12.16 55.23
CA PRO A 548 16.58 13.12 55.74
C PRO A 548 15.29 13.09 54.94
N ASN A 549 14.15 13.11 55.63
CA ASN A 549 12.80 12.98 55.05
C ASN A 549 12.58 11.69 54.22
N GLY A 550 13.48 10.71 54.31
CA GLY A 550 13.33 9.39 53.68
C GLY A 550 12.46 8.44 54.50
N PRO A 551 12.15 7.25 53.95
CA PRO A 551 11.28 6.27 54.60
C PRO A 551 11.76 5.87 56.01
N ALA A 552 13.05 5.56 56.17
CA ALA A 552 13.65 5.22 57.46
C ALA A 552 13.57 6.36 58.48
N ALA A 553 13.81 7.60 58.05
CA ALA A 553 13.67 8.78 58.91
C ALA A 553 12.24 8.94 59.43
N ALA A 554 11.26 8.79 58.53
CA ALA A 554 9.84 8.88 58.87
C ALA A 554 9.39 7.75 59.83
N ALA A 555 9.99 6.58 59.72
CA ALA A 555 9.77 5.45 60.62
C ALA A 555 10.54 5.56 61.95
N GLY A 556 11.36 6.60 62.14
CA GLY A 556 12.12 6.84 63.37
C GLY A 556 13.38 6.01 63.52
N VAL A 557 13.88 5.41 62.45
CA VAL A 557 15.19 4.74 62.41
C VAL A 557 16.29 5.79 62.58
N ARG A 558 17.34 5.44 63.32
CA ARG A 558 18.48 6.32 63.59
C ARG A 558 19.79 5.66 63.22
N ALA A 559 20.77 6.49 62.85
CA ALA A 559 22.15 6.01 62.71
C ALA A 559 22.62 5.35 64.02
N GLY A 560 23.25 4.19 63.90
CA GLY A 560 23.68 3.34 65.00
C GLY A 560 22.68 2.25 65.42
N ASP A 561 21.42 2.28 64.97
CA ASP A 561 20.49 1.16 65.19
C ASP A 561 20.99 -0.11 64.46
N GLN A 562 20.77 -1.30 65.03
CA GLN A 562 21.10 -2.58 64.41
C GLN A 562 19.84 -3.27 63.87
N LEU A 563 19.87 -3.72 62.61
CA LEU A 563 18.76 -4.44 61.97
C LEU A 563 18.87 -5.94 62.25
N ILE A 564 17.96 -6.49 63.05
CA ILE A 564 17.96 -7.92 63.43
C ILE A 564 16.98 -8.75 62.61
N THR A 565 15.83 -8.18 62.17
CA THR A 565 14.85 -8.90 61.36
C THR A 565 14.17 -7.99 60.33
N VAL A 566 13.79 -8.56 59.18
CA VAL A 566 12.94 -7.93 58.16
C VAL A 566 11.70 -8.81 57.94
N ALA A 567 10.51 -8.26 58.21
CA ALA A 567 9.24 -9.00 58.20
C ALA A 567 9.29 -10.30 59.03
N GLY A 568 9.95 -10.25 60.20
CA GLY A 568 10.15 -11.40 61.09
C GLY A 568 11.28 -12.36 60.67
N ASN A 569 11.86 -12.23 59.47
CA ASN A 569 12.98 -13.04 59.03
C ASN A 569 14.30 -12.48 59.58
N LYS A 570 15.14 -13.34 60.17
CA LYS A 570 16.43 -12.93 60.73
C LYS A 570 17.37 -12.45 59.63
N VAL A 571 18.05 -11.34 59.90
CA VAL A 571 19.04 -10.73 59.00
C VAL A 571 20.39 -10.64 59.71
N ALA A 572 21.41 -11.24 59.10
CA ALA A 572 22.78 -11.26 59.64
C ALA A 572 23.77 -10.43 58.81
N THR A 573 23.45 -10.15 57.55
CA THR A 573 24.35 -9.50 56.58
C THR A 573 23.64 -8.35 55.87
N VAL A 574 24.40 -7.33 55.46
CA VAL A 574 23.88 -6.20 54.66
C VAL A 574 23.24 -6.70 53.36
N GLU A 575 23.89 -7.65 52.68
CA GLU A 575 23.37 -8.25 51.45
C GLU A 575 22.04 -8.99 51.67
N GLY A 576 21.97 -9.85 52.69
CA GLY A 576 20.72 -10.49 53.10
C GLY A 576 19.60 -9.49 53.41
N ALA A 577 19.91 -8.34 54.02
CA ALA A 577 18.93 -7.27 54.23
C ALA A 577 18.44 -6.68 52.90
N ALA A 578 19.36 -6.36 51.99
CA ALA A 578 19.05 -5.81 50.68
C ALA A 578 18.19 -6.78 49.84
N ASN A 579 18.52 -8.07 49.86
CA ASN A 579 17.75 -9.11 49.19
C ASN A 579 16.31 -9.18 49.71
N TRP A 580 16.11 -9.09 51.04
CA TRP A 580 14.76 -9.00 51.60
C TRP A 580 14.05 -7.74 51.14
N PHE A 581 14.68 -6.56 51.24
CA PHE A 581 14.05 -5.30 50.83
C PHE A 581 13.63 -5.29 49.36
N ALA A 582 14.39 -5.94 48.48
CA ALA A 582 14.06 -6.07 47.06
C ALA A 582 12.76 -6.87 46.80
N THR A 583 12.33 -7.73 47.73
CA THR A 583 11.08 -8.51 47.58
C THR A 583 9.81 -7.71 47.87
N PHE A 584 9.92 -6.55 48.53
CA PHE A 584 8.78 -5.76 48.94
C PHE A 584 8.50 -4.63 47.93
N PRO A 585 7.29 -4.51 47.36
CA PRO A 585 6.95 -3.42 46.44
C PRO A 585 6.95 -2.04 47.12
N PRO A 586 7.02 -0.94 46.35
CA PRO A 586 6.93 0.41 46.91
C PRO A 586 5.61 0.62 47.67
N SER A 587 5.64 1.47 48.70
CA SER A 587 4.52 1.73 49.63
C SER A 587 4.08 0.59 50.55
N SER A 588 4.66 -0.61 50.45
CA SER A 588 4.39 -1.69 51.39
C SER A 588 4.85 -1.34 52.82
N MET A 589 4.13 -1.86 53.81
CA MET A 589 4.54 -1.77 55.22
C MET A 589 5.39 -2.99 55.57
N VAL A 590 6.56 -2.77 56.14
CA VAL A 590 7.52 -3.81 56.51
C VAL A 590 7.95 -3.61 57.96
N ALA A 591 7.68 -4.61 58.79
CA ALA A 591 8.11 -4.63 60.18
C ALA A 591 9.62 -4.94 60.27
N LEU A 592 10.40 -4.03 60.84
CA LEU A 592 11.82 -4.17 61.06
C LEU A 592 12.10 -4.40 62.54
N GLY A 593 12.77 -5.51 62.88
CA GLY A 593 13.31 -5.70 64.21
C GLY A 593 14.61 -4.91 64.31
N MET A 594 14.67 -3.98 65.26
CA MET A 594 15.79 -3.05 65.44
C MET A 594 16.29 -3.08 66.88
N VAL A 595 17.61 -3.06 67.09
CA VAL A 595 18.24 -2.86 68.39
C VAL A 595 18.79 -1.44 68.43
N GLY A 596 18.21 -0.60 69.29
CA GLY A 596 18.68 0.77 69.52
C GLY A 596 19.28 0.96 70.92
N PRO A 597 19.58 2.21 71.32
CA PRO A 597 20.18 2.52 72.63
C PRO A 597 19.30 2.11 73.83
N THR A 598 17.99 1.99 73.61
CA THR A 598 17.00 1.69 74.64
C THR A 598 16.58 0.21 74.64
N GLY A 599 17.22 -0.64 73.84
CA GLY A 599 16.89 -2.06 73.67
C GLY A 599 16.25 -2.37 72.31
N GLU A 600 15.72 -3.60 72.21
CA GLU A 600 15.01 -4.09 71.02
C GLU A 600 13.65 -3.42 70.84
N ARG A 601 13.32 -3.08 69.59
CA ARG A 601 12.01 -2.56 69.19
C ARG A 601 11.66 -2.99 67.77
N THR A 602 10.37 -3.05 67.48
CA THR A 602 9.88 -3.20 66.10
C THR A 602 9.59 -1.81 65.53
N VAL A 603 10.05 -1.57 64.30
CA VAL A 603 9.82 -0.35 63.53
C VAL A 603 9.00 -0.70 62.29
N GLU A 604 7.82 -0.11 62.17
CA GLU A 604 6.98 -0.25 60.99
C GLU A 604 7.48 0.72 59.90
N LEU A 605 8.20 0.21 58.91
CA LEU A 605 8.72 0.99 57.80
C LEU A 605 7.75 0.93 56.61
N ARG A 606 7.27 2.09 56.15
CA ARG A 606 6.62 2.18 54.83
C ARG A 606 7.68 2.30 53.76
N MET A 607 7.85 1.29 52.89
CA MET A 607 8.82 1.33 51.79
C MET A 607 8.58 2.54 50.89
N GLY A 608 9.63 3.29 50.57
CA GLY A 608 9.55 4.38 49.59
C GLY A 608 9.65 3.87 48.16
N ALA A 609 9.43 4.76 47.19
CA ALA A 609 9.81 4.55 45.78
C ALA A 609 11.03 5.42 45.45
N THR A 610 12.07 4.83 44.86
CA THR A 610 13.19 5.57 44.29
C THR A 610 13.10 5.54 42.77
N PRO A 611 13.27 6.68 42.08
CA PRO A 611 13.58 6.68 40.65
C PRO A 611 14.82 5.83 40.39
N THR A 612 14.81 5.13 39.25
CA THR A 612 15.96 4.36 38.78
C THR A 612 16.38 4.91 37.42
N VAL A 613 17.66 5.24 37.31
CA VAL A 613 18.29 5.71 36.09
C VAL A 613 19.38 4.72 35.70
N VAL A 614 19.42 4.35 34.42
CA VAL A 614 20.46 3.49 33.86
C VAL A 614 21.82 4.19 33.98
N ASN A 615 22.83 3.44 34.38
CA ASN A 615 24.19 3.95 34.46
C ASN A 615 24.77 4.06 33.05
N PRO A 616 25.11 5.25 32.52
CA PRO A 616 25.65 5.41 31.15
C PRO A 616 27.01 4.71 30.92
N LEU A 617 27.67 4.24 31.98
CA LEU A 617 28.94 3.54 31.93
C LEU A 617 28.81 2.01 32.06
N GLU A 618 27.59 1.48 32.13
CA GLU A 618 27.33 0.03 32.16
C GLU A 618 27.62 -0.55 30.77
N ALA A 619 28.58 -1.48 30.66
CA ALA A 619 29.06 -1.99 29.37
C ALA A 619 28.22 -3.15 28.82
N ASP A 620 27.60 -3.96 29.69
CA ASP A 620 26.92 -5.20 29.31
C ASP A 620 25.43 -5.00 28.96
N ARG A 621 25.02 -3.77 28.61
CA ARG A 621 23.61 -3.40 28.36
C ARG A 621 23.44 -2.83 26.96
N PHE A 622 22.37 -3.24 26.27
CA PHE A 622 21.95 -2.61 25.01
C PHE A 622 21.23 -1.28 25.24
N TYR A 623 21.85 -0.17 24.87
CA TYR A 623 21.26 1.16 25.00
C TYR A 623 20.21 1.46 23.93
N SER A 624 20.24 0.76 22.79
CA SER A 624 19.12 0.74 21.84
C SER A 624 17.85 0.24 22.51
N VAL A 625 17.97 -0.79 23.36
CA VAL A 625 16.87 -1.34 24.15
C VAL A 625 16.44 -0.34 25.23
N VAL A 626 17.38 0.26 25.97
CA VAL A 626 17.06 1.31 26.96
C VAL A 626 16.28 2.47 26.32
N TRP A 627 16.67 2.89 25.12
CA TRP A 627 15.97 3.91 24.37
C TRP A 627 14.53 3.48 24.05
N ALA A 628 14.35 2.30 23.46
CA ALA A 628 13.04 1.75 23.12
C ALA A 628 12.13 1.59 24.35
N MET A 629 12.68 1.08 25.46
CA MET A 629 11.96 0.94 26.73
C MET A 629 11.51 2.30 27.29
N SER A 630 12.40 3.28 27.22
CA SER A 630 12.12 4.65 27.68
C SER A 630 11.06 5.32 26.83
N ALA A 631 11.14 5.20 25.51
CA ALA A 631 10.11 5.72 24.59
C ALA A 631 8.75 5.04 24.86
N ALA A 632 8.74 3.70 24.94
CA ALA A 632 7.54 2.92 25.26
C ALA A 632 6.87 3.35 26.58
N ALA A 633 7.67 3.63 27.61
CA ALA A 633 7.18 4.11 28.90
C ALA A 633 6.51 5.49 28.82
N ALA A 634 6.91 6.35 27.88
CA ALA A 634 6.24 7.64 27.65
C ALA A 634 4.84 7.48 27.04
N GLY A 635 4.65 6.47 26.19
CA GLY A 635 3.38 6.18 25.52
C GLY A 635 2.37 5.41 26.38
N ARG A 636 2.82 4.75 27.46
CA ARG A 636 1.96 3.92 28.32
C ARG A 636 1.03 4.77 29.20
N ARG A 637 -0.26 4.42 29.19
CA ARG A 637 -1.29 5.08 30.02
C ARG A 637 -1.55 4.36 31.34
N ASP A 638 -1.14 3.10 31.45
CA ASP A 638 -1.39 2.23 32.60
C ASP A 638 -0.34 2.37 33.71
N VAL A 639 0.88 2.80 33.37
CA VAL A 639 1.96 3.08 34.33
C VAL A 639 2.41 4.53 34.14
N ALA A 640 2.08 5.39 35.10
CA ALA A 640 2.48 6.80 35.06
C ALA A 640 3.96 6.96 35.43
N VAL A 641 4.86 6.81 34.45
CA VAL A 641 6.27 7.18 34.60
C VAL A 641 6.41 8.70 34.38
N PRO A 642 7.02 9.45 35.30
CA PRO A 642 7.23 10.89 35.11
C PRO A 642 8.08 11.17 33.87
N SER A 643 7.66 12.13 33.04
CA SER A 643 8.37 12.48 31.79
C SER A 643 9.84 12.82 32.03
N TRP A 644 10.16 13.55 33.10
CA TRP A 644 11.55 13.89 33.44
C TRP A 644 12.44 12.66 33.65
N LEU A 645 11.87 11.55 34.15
CA LEU A 645 12.62 10.32 34.44
C LEU A 645 12.84 9.50 33.17
N VAL A 646 11.83 9.44 32.29
CA VAL A 646 12.00 8.93 30.93
C VAL A 646 13.10 9.70 30.22
N GLU A 647 13.00 11.02 30.26
CA GLU A 647 13.93 11.88 29.54
C GLU A 647 15.36 11.77 30.06
N LEU A 648 15.53 11.63 31.37
CA LEU A 648 16.83 11.44 32.01
C LEU A 648 17.46 10.08 31.63
N ASN A 649 16.66 9.02 31.50
CA ASN A 649 17.16 7.73 31.00
C ASN A 649 17.55 7.79 29.52
N GLN A 650 16.80 8.51 28.69
CA GLN A 650 17.21 8.79 27.31
C GLN A 650 18.51 9.62 27.25
N VAL A 651 18.76 10.51 28.22
CA VAL A 651 20.05 11.20 28.34
C VAL A 651 21.18 10.22 28.65
N ALA A 652 20.95 9.21 29.52
CA ALA A 652 21.95 8.17 29.78
C ALA A 652 22.39 7.46 28.50
N VAL A 653 21.47 7.21 27.56
CA VAL A 653 21.78 6.67 26.22
C VAL A 653 22.72 7.61 25.45
N PHE A 654 22.41 8.91 25.36
CA PHE A 654 23.27 9.88 24.68
C PHE A 654 24.67 10.01 25.31
N LEU A 655 24.74 9.98 26.65
CA LEU A 655 26.02 9.99 27.37
C LEU A 655 26.83 8.73 27.09
N HIS A 656 26.18 7.56 27.01
CA HIS A 656 26.85 6.29 26.70
C HIS A 656 27.50 6.31 25.32
N VAL A 657 26.76 6.77 24.30
CA VAL A 657 27.27 6.85 22.92
C VAL A 657 28.12 8.10 22.67
N SER A 658 28.42 8.89 23.70
CA SER A 658 29.20 10.13 23.61
C SER A 658 28.61 11.20 22.67
N ASP A 659 27.28 11.20 22.48
CA ASP A 659 26.57 12.28 21.77
C ASP A 659 26.29 13.43 22.76
N TRP A 660 27.36 14.14 23.09
CA TRP A 660 27.35 15.19 24.10
C TRP A 660 26.43 16.34 23.74
N GLU A 661 26.33 16.70 22.46
CA GLU A 661 25.45 17.78 22.00
C GLU A 661 23.97 17.42 22.19
N ALA A 662 23.56 16.19 21.84
CA ALA A 662 22.20 15.73 22.10
C ALA A 662 21.90 15.68 23.59
N ALA A 663 22.85 15.21 24.41
CA ALA A 663 22.73 15.22 25.85
C ALA A 663 22.53 16.65 26.40
N VAL A 664 23.34 17.63 25.96
CA VAL A 664 23.19 19.05 26.36
C VAL A 664 21.84 19.61 25.94
N ARG A 665 21.41 19.41 24.68
CA ARG A 665 20.11 19.90 24.19
C ARG A 665 18.95 19.38 25.03
N LYS A 666 19.01 18.10 25.40
CA LYS A 666 17.96 17.44 26.16
C LYS A 666 17.97 17.85 27.63
N LEU A 667 19.14 17.86 28.27
CA LEU A 667 19.31 18.26 29.68
C LEU A 667 18.99 19.73 29.93
N THR A 668 19.24 20.62 28.96
CA THR A 668 18.91 22.06 29.08
C THR A 668 17.40 22.29 29.19
N ASN A 669 16.60 21.44 28.53
CA ASN A 669 15.13 21.56 28.52
C ASN A 669 14.45 20.66 29.58
N LEU A 670 15.21 19.75 30.20
CA LEU A 670 14.71 18.78 31.17
C LEU A 670 14.18 19.46 32.43
N ARG A 671 12.91 19.21 32.77
CA ARG A 671 12.27 19.70 34.00
C ARG A 671 12.28 18.66 35.10
N ALA A 672 13.46 18.35 35.65
CA ALA A 672 13.60 17.44 36.78
C ALA A 672 13.23 18.11 38.12
N PRO A 673 12.66 17.36 39.08
CA PRO A 673 12.26 17.90 40.38
C PRO A 673 13.46 18.20 41.28
N GLU A 674 13.37 19.27 42.07
CA GLU A 674 14.33 19.60 43.13
C GLU A 674 14.00 18.82 44.41
N VAL A 675 14.50 17.59 44.47
CA VAL A 675 14.27 16.66 45.60
C VAL A 675 15.60 16.11 46.12
N SER A 676 15.59 15.64 47.36
CA SER A 676 16.67 14.79 47.87
C SER A 676 16.65 13.46 47.12
N GLY A 677 17.78 13.02 46.60
CA GLY A 677 17.90 11.83 45.76
C GLY A 677 18.14 12.14 44.29
N VAL A 678 17.51 11.36 43.41
CA VAL A 678 17.58 11.51 41.95
C VAL A 678 16.59 12.59 41.49
N GLY A 679 17.06 13.53 40.68
CA GLY A 679 16.26 14.63 40.17
C GLY A 679 17.16 15.71 39.57
N TYR A 680 16.83 16.97 39.85
CA TYR A 680 17.53 18.14 39.31
C TYR A 680 19.05 18.12 39.54
N GLY A 681 19.52 17.70 40.72
CA GLY A 681 20.95 17.64 41.02
C GLY A 681 21.74 16.69 40.10
N LEU A 682 21.16 15.53 39.76
CA LEU A 682 21.76 14.57 38.82
C LEU A 682 21.74 15.11 37.38
N ALA A 683 20.63 15.71 36.96
CA ALA A 683 20.52 16.35 35.66
C ALA A 683 21.59 17.44 35.47
N GLN A 684 21.80 18.29 36.48
CA GLN A 684 22.83 19.33 36.44
C GLN A 684 24.25 18.75 36.46
N TYR A 685 24.49 17.65 37.18
CA TYR A 685 25.77 16.96 37.16
C TYR A 685 26.09 16.44 35.75
N TRP A 686 25.14 15.76 35.10
CA TRP A 686 25.30 15.27 33.73
C TRP A 686 25.40 16.40 32.69
N LEU A 687 24.69 17.51 32.90
CA LEU A 687 24.82 18.69 32.05
C LEU A 687 26.24 19.26 32.13
N GLY A 688 26.79 19.33 33.33
CA GLY A 688 28.18 19.75 33.53
C GLY A 688 29.18 18.83 32.85
N LEU A 689 28.96 17.50 32.88
CA LEU A 689 29.80 16.54 32.16
C LEU A 689 29.74 16.79 30.65
N ALA A 690 28.54 16.82 30.06
CA ALA A 690 28.37 16.97 28.62
C ALA A 690 28.88 18.33 28.10
N LEU A 691 28.66 19.42 28.86
CA LEU A 691 29.20 20.75 28.54
C LEU A 691 30.74 20.77 28.57
N SER A 692 31.35 20.02 29.50
CA SER A 692 32.81 19.90 29.56
C SER A 692 33.37 19.25 28.29
N GLU A 693 32.72 18.20 27.79
CA GLU A 693 33.15 17.45 26.61
C GLU A 693 32.98 18.24 25.30
N ILE A 694 31.98 19.12 25.20
CA ILE A 694 31.83 20.03 24.05
C ILE A 694 32.64 21.34 24.18
N GLY A 695 33.42 21.49 25.26
CA GLY A 695 34.31 22.63 25.48
C GLY A 695 33.68 23.89 26.10
N ASP A 696 32.41 23.86 26.51
CA ASP A 696 31.77 24.96 27.25
C ASP A 696 32.09 24.86 28.75
N LEU A 697 33.32 25.24 29.12
CA LEU A 697 33.84 25.10 30.49
C LEU A 697 33.11 25.99 31.50
N ASP A 698 32.65 27.18 31.09
CA ASP A 698 31.93 28.10 31.97
C ASP A 698 30.50 27.60 32.23
N GLY A 699 29.80 27.13 31.18
CA GLY A 699 28.53 26.45 31.31
C GLY A 699 28.65 25.19 32.18
N ALA A 700 29.71 24.39 31.99
CA ALA A 700 29.98 23.22 32.78
C ALA A 700 30.17 23.55 34.27
N ARG A 701 30.99 24.56 34.58
CA ARG A 701 31.21 25.03 35.96
C ARG A 701 29.89 25.47 36.60
N ALA A 702 29.08 26.28 35.91
CA ALA A 702 27.79 26.73 36.41
C ALA A 702 26.83 25.56 36.68
N ALA A 703 26.78 24.55 35.79
CA ALA A 703 25.96 23.36 35.99
C ALA A 703 26.42 22.54 37.21
N PHE A 704 27.73 22.33 37.38
CA PHE A 704 28.28 21.67 38.57
C PHE A 704 27.98 22.44 39.86
N GLU A 705 28.08 23.77 39.88
CA GLU A 705 27.70 24.59 41.04
C GLU A 705 26.22 24.45 41.39
N ARG A 706 25.32 24.43 40.38
CA ARG A 706 23.89 24.15 40.60
C ARG A 706 23.66 22.75 41.17
N SER A 707 24.40 21.74 40.74
CA SER A 707 24.36 20.38 41.31
C SER A 707 24.83 20.37 42.77
N LEU A 708 25.90 21.09 43.11
CA LEU A 708 26.39 21.23 44.50
C LEU A 708 25.42 21.96 45.42
N GLY A 709 24.61 22.86 44.88
CA GLY A 709 23.51 23.50 45.59
C GLY A 709 22.42 22.53 46.08
N GLN A 710 22.45 21.26 45.63
CA GLN A 710 21.51 20.20 46.00
C GLN A 710 22.20 19.16 46.92
N PRO A 711 22.32 19.40 48.24
CA PRO A 711 23.13 18.58 49.14
C PRO A 711 22.64 17.14 49.29
N GLY A 712 21.35 16.90 49.06
CA GLY A 712 20.75 15.57 49.09
C GLY A 712 20.82 14.82 47.76
N ALA A 713 21.46 15.37 46.71
CA ALA A 713 21.43 14.77 45.38
C ALA A 713 22.25 13.46 45.31
N ARG A 714 21.69 12.45 44.66
CA ARG A 714 22.22 11.08 44.59
C ARG A 714 22.38 10.60 43.15
N TYR A 715 23.33 9.70 42.93
CA TYR A 715 23.65 9.13 41.63
C TYR A 715 22.77 7.90 41.36
N LEU A 716 22.03 7.93 40.24
CA LEU A 716 21.19 6.85 39.67
C LEU A 716 19.97 6.37 40.48
N THR A 717 20.07 6.32 41.81
CA THR A 717 18.95 6.00 42.74
C THR A 717 19.07 6.84 44.01
N ASN A 718 18.00 6.95 44.80
CA ASN A 718 17.97 7.69 46.06
C ASN A 718 18.86 7.07 47.14
N ASP A 719 19.15 5.76 47.04
CA ASP A 719 20.15 5.05 47.87
C ASP A 719 21.56 5.07 47.24
N GLY A 720 21.72 5.73 46.09
CA GLY A 720 22.98 5.76 45.37
C GLY A 720 24.06 6.60 46.07
N LEU A 721 25.21 6.76 45.42
CA LEU A 721 26.27 7.61 45.94
C LEU A 721 25.84 9.08 45.97
N PHE A 722 26.30 9.84 46.97
CA PHE A 722 26.12 11.29 46.98
C PHE A 722 26.88 11.94 45.82
N LEU A 723 26.25 12.91 45.15
CA LEU A 723 26.87 13.62 44.03
C LEU A 723 27.92 14.64 44.48
N ALA A 724 27.77 15.25 45.66
CA ALA A 724 28.64 16.36 46.08
C ALA A 724 30.16 16.05 46.00
N PRO A 725 30.66 14.87 46.44
CA PRO A 725 32.07 14.52 46.25
C PRO A 725 32.48 14.40 44.77
N MET A 726 31.62 13.80 43.94
CA MET A 726 31.86 13.61 42.50
C MET A 726 31.92 14.97 41.79
N VAL A 727 31.02 15.88 42.13
CA VAL A 727 30.96 17.23 41.55
C VAL A 727 32.18 18.06 41.95
N ARG A 728 32.60 18.01 43.23
CA ARG A 728 33.82 18.70 43.70
C ARG A 728 35.06 18.23 42.95
N ALA A 729 35.20 16.91 42.72
CA ALA A 729 36.30 16.37 41.94
C ALA A 729 36.32 16.93 40.52
N ARG A 730 35.16 17.05 39.86
CA ARG A 730 35.04 17.64 38.52
C ARG A 730 35.37 19.14 38.50
N LEU A 731 34.93 19.91 39.49
CA LEU A 731 35.28 21.34 39.60
C LEU A 731 36.79 21.56 39.78
N VAL A 732 37.46 20.72 40.57
CA VAL A 732 38.93 20.77 40.73
C VAL A 732 39.62 20.47 39.40
N ALA A 733 39.15 19.45 38.66
CA ALA A 733 39.69 19.14 37.34
C ALA A 733 39.54 20.33 36.38
N LEU A 734 38.36 20.95 36.31
CA LEU A 734 38.11 22.14 35.46
C LEU A 734 39.00 23.35 35.81
N ALA A 735 39.27 23.57 37.10
CA ALA A 735 40.16 24.65 37.53
C ALA A 735 41.62 24.40 37.12
N SER A 736 42.04 23.13 37.02
CA SER A 736 43.40 22.76 36.59
C SER A 736 43.63 22.94 35.09
N THR A 737 42.59 22.78 34.27
CA THR A 737 42.63 22.98 32.81
C THR A 737 42.68 24.46 32.39
N ASN A 738 42.11 25.38 33.17
CA ASN A 738 42.20 26.83 32.91
C ASN A 738 43.57 27.46 33.25
N ASN A 739 44.45 26.71 33.93
CA ASN A 739 45.79 27.17 34.34
C ASN A 739 46.93 26.64 33.43
N ARG A 740 46.58 26.05 32.29
CA ARG A 740 47.49 25.78 31.15
C ARG A 740 47.06 26.63 29.98
#